data_AF-E8WWZ0-F1
#
_entry.id   AF-E8WWZ0-F1
#
_cell.length_a   1.000
_cell.length_b   1.000
_cell.length_c   1.000
_cell.angle_alpha   90.00
_cell.angle_beta   90.00
_cell.angle_gamma   90.00
#
_symmetry.space_group_name_H-M   'P 1'
#
loop_
_entity.id
_entity.type
_entity.pdbx_description
1 polymer ?
#
loop_
_entity_poly.entity_id
_entity_poly.type
_entity_poly.pdbx_seq_one_letter_code
_entity_poly.pdbx_strand_id
1 'polypeptide(L)'
;MADYIYLLENRLSAAQRAALLAVRELAKAKSLTLFLVGGAVRDLTSGSPVRDLDVVVQGNALKLNKDIEKAGGTIVGQSDLGQALFVRFPGSVRMEIGSTLSVTFPKPGKPVHKPATILEDLRRRDFTANAMALSLNDGSYGLLMDPLNGVADIENRQLRLVSNYGFIEDPIRMVRAARYMARLGWTMDEKTQSRYETGQQEGYISALTDFPRGYETEEIVHEEDPLRVLNRLEAEGWMKHLAPYWTAAKVNVAELERLRETQTQLQMQGIHPDPAAANFPLLTAKLTPKELETLKASFPRKGFVTEIEALEAESKEFATQLGSKLAVLPSTSWKMISAAPAESVLWTAFSTKSGQLQAKFKSFYTEWPQVRQKIPYTLMQEMRIVKELPIYEELLEKLFFELMDGHLQTPEEMKAFLEPYSPPAPPPPVSTRRLKAAKAPKGRAKKVKVVDDAEDEDLDLPAIARVTDSDDDDDPTPDADPDSDDDSGSDSDSDDDEDMDADEPAPVKAPAKAAKAAPPTPAKKQAPPPPVNVAAVKSKPAPPPPAKKAALKTALKTALKTAAKTPVKAPVKLATKTAPPARAVKAVKAVAKPAPKKAVPAKQSVVKKATPKKAAPPAKKSVPAKKSAPVKKVPAKAVKAPAKKTPIKAGKKR
;
A
#
# COMPACT_ATOMS: atom_id res chain seq x y z
N MET A 1 -11.70 -1.34 -23.07
CA MET A 1 -11.68 -1.94 -21.70
C MET A 1 -10.26 -1.81 -21.17
N ALA A 2 -10.08 -1.56 -19.88
CA ALA A 2 -8.75 -1.56 -19.28
C ALA A 2 -8.17 -2.98 -19.31
N ASP A 3 -6.91 -3.12 -19.74
CA ASP A 3 -6.17 -4.37 -19.62
C ASP A 3 -5.66 -4.51 -18.18
N TYR A 4 -6.42 -5.25 -17.37
CA TYR A 4 -6.06 -5.49 -15.97
C TYR A 4 -4.84 -6.42 -15.79
N ILE A 5 -4.46 -7.19 -16.82
CA ILE A 5 -3.21 -7.96 -16.81
C ILE A 5 -2.05 -6.95 -16.90
N TYR A 6 -2.10 -6.05 -17.86
CA TYR A 6 -1.12 -4.95 -17.99
C TYR A 6 -1.04 -4.09 -16.71
N LEU A 7 -2.17 -3.80 -16.05
CA LEU A 7 -2.16 -3.06 -14.77
C LEU A 7 -1.49 -3.85 -13.64
N LEU A 8 -1.76 -5.16 -13.49
CA LEU A 8 -1.12 -6.01 -12.49
C LEU A 8 0.39 -6.14 -12.72
N GLU A 9 0.82 -6.18 -13.99
CA GLU A 9 2.23 -6.27 -14.36
C GLU A 9 2.97 -4.96 -14.13
N ASN A 10 2.37 -3.80 -14.44
CA ASN A 10 3.10 -2.52 -14.49
C ASN A 10 2.87 -1.57 -13.31
N ARG A 11 1.74 -1.68 -12.57
CA ARG A 11 1.44 -0.79 -11.43
C ARG A 11 1.80 -1.38 -10.05
N LEU A 12 2.09 -2.67 -9.97
CA LEU A 12 2.61 -3.30 -8.75
C LEU A 12 4.14 -3.25 -8.72
N SER A 13 4.70 -2.96 -7.53
CA SER A 13 6.15 -3.02 -7.32
C SER A 13 6.69 -4.45 -7.49
N ALA A 14 7.98 -4.60 -7.75
CA ALA A 14 8.60 -5.92 -7.89
C ALA A 14 8.36 -6.82 -6.66
N ALA A 15 8.42 -6.24 -5.45
CA ALA A 15 8.13 -6.93 -4.20
C ALA A 15 6.63 -7.31 -4.10
N GLN A 16 5.72 -6.42 -4.50
CA GLN A 16 4.27 -6.71 -4.51
C GLN A 16 3.92 -7.84 -5.49
N ARG A 17 4.50 -7.83 -6.69
CA ARG A 17 4.34 -8.92 -7.67
C ARG A 17 4.88 -10.24 -7.12
N ALA A 18 6.05 -10.23 -6.49
CA ALA A 18 6.64 -11.43 -5.87
C ALA A 18 5.75 -12.00 -4.75
N ALA A 19 5.24 -11.16 -3.85
CA ALA A 19 4.30 -11.58 -2.81
C ALA A 19 2.99 -12.14 -3.39
N LEU A 20 2.43 -11.49 -4.42
CA LEU A 20 1.20 -11.93 -5.08
C LEU A 20 1.38 -13.28 -5.79
N LEU A 21 2.51 -13.50 -6.46
CA LEU A 21 2.89 -14.77 -7.08
C LEU A 21 3.07 -15.88 -6.03
N ALA A 22 3.73 -15.59 -4.91
CA ALA A 22 3.92 -16.55 -3.83
C ALA A 22 2.58 -17.05 -3.24
N VAL A 23 1.60 -16.15 -3.08
CA VAL A 23 0.25 -16.52 -2.63
C VAL A 23 -0.58 -17.21 -3.73
N ARG A 24 -0.38 -16.87 -5.00
CA ARG A 24 -1.00 -17.56 -6.15
C ARG A 24 -0.55 -19.02 -6.23
N GLU A 25 0.75 -19.30 -6.15
CA GLU A 25 1.27 -20.67 -6.18
C GLU A 25 0.82 -21.48 -4.95
N LEU A 26 0.73 -20.85 -3.78
CA LEU A 26 0.17 -21.44 -2.58
C LEU A 26 -1.32 -21.80 -2.75
N ALA A 27 -2.13 -20.89 -3.31
CA ALA A 27 -3.55 -21.13 -3.57
C ALA A 27 -3.75 -22.26 -4.59
N LYS A 28 -2.96 -22.26 -5.67
CA LYS A 28 -2.92 -23.31 -6.70
C LYS A 28 -2.57 -24.68 -6.12
N ALA A 29 -1.53 -24.77 -5.27
CA ALA A 29 -1.15 -26.01 -4.58
C ALA A 29 -2.21 -26.53 -3.58
N LYS A 30 -3.20 -25.70 -3.22
CA LYS A 30 -4.33 -26.06 -2.34
C LYS A 30 -5.66 -26.19 -3.10
N SER A 31 -5.66 -26.02 -4.42
CA SER A 31 -6.86 -25.94 -5.27
C SER A 31 -7.89 -24.91 -4.77
N LEU A 32 -7.41 -23.75 -4.30
CA LEU A 32 -8.24 -22.64 -3.84
C LEU A 32 -8.34 -21.55 -4.90
N THR A 33 -9.54 -21.02 -5.12
CA THR A 33 -9.77 -19.87 -5.99
C THR A 33 -9.28 -18.59 -5.30
N LEU A 34 -8.47 -17.79 -5.97
CA LEU A 34 -7.83 -16.58 -5.44
C LEU A 34 -8.27 -15.31 -6.19
N PHE A 35 -8.52 -14.23 -5.46
CA PHE A 35 -8.90 -12.92 -6.01
C PHE A 35 -8.15 -11.78 -5.30
N LEU A 36 -7.63 -10.81 -6.06
CA LEU A 36 -7.29 -9.48 -5.52
C LEU A 36 -8.59 -8.67 -5.41
N VAL A 37 -8.77 -7.90 -4.34
CA VAL A 37 -10.04 -7.21 -4.04
C VAL A 37 -9.80 -5.83 -3.44
N GLY A 38 -10.88 -5.10 -3.09
CA GLY A 38 -10.80 -4.02 -2.11
C GLY A 38 -10.02 -2.80 -2.57
N GLY A 39 -9.23 -2.24 -1.65
CA GLY A 39 -8.46 -1.03 -1.89
C GLY A 39 -7.43 -1.22 -3.02
N ALA A 40 -6.82 -2.41 -3.10
CA ALA A 40 -5.82 -2.72 -4.12
C ALA A 40 -6.37 -2.61 -5.55
N VAL A 41 -7.58 -3.14 -5.81
CA VAL A 41 -8.21 -3.06 -7.15
C VAL A 41 -8.63 -1.62 -7.47
N ARG A 42 -9.14 -0.88 -6.48
CA ARG A 42 -9.46 0.55 -6.62
C ARG A 42 -8.22 1.37 -7.02
N ASP A 43 -7.14 1.20 -6.27
CA ASP A 43 -5.91 1.99 -6.45
C ASP A 43 -5.21 1.63 -7.78
N LEU A 44 -5.17 0.33 -8.13
CA LEU A 44 -4.73 -0.13 -9.46
C LEU A 44 -5.53 0.52 -10.60
N THR A 45 -6.85 0.65 -10.43
CA THR A 45 -7.75 1.22 -11.45
C THR A 45 -7.59 2.74 -11.55
N SER A 46 -7.60 3.44 -10.40
CA SER A 46 -7.48 4.91 -10.33
C SER A 46 -6.10 5.44 -10.74
N GLY A 47 -5.07 4.59 -10.73
CA GLY A 47 -3.68 5.00 -10.95
C GLY A 47 -2.99 5.54 -9.69
N SER A 48 -3.60 5.35 -8.52
CA SER A 48 -2.96 5.62 -7.24
C SER A 48 -1.94 4.52 -6.90
N PRO A 49 -0.83 4.83 -6.19
CA PRO A 49 0.08 3.81 -5.71
C PRO A 49 -0.64 2.79 -4.81
N VAL A 50 -0.50 1.50 -5.12
CA VAL A 50 -1.04 0.41 -4.29
C VAL A 50 -0.23 0.32 -3.01
N ARG A 51 -0.86 0.54 -1.86
CA ARG A 51 -0.21 0.54 -0.53
C ARG A 51 -0.29 -0.79 0.20
N ASP A 52 -1.35 -1.53 -0.04
CA ASP A 52 -1.72 -2.76 0.63
C ASP A 52 -2.40 -3.69 -0.38
N LEU A 53 -2.15 -5.00 -0.26
CA LEU A 53 -2.73 -6.02 -1.12
C LEU A 53 -3.83 -6.76 -0.35
N ASP A 54 -5.09 -6.44 -0.65
CA ASP A 54 -6.24 -7.21 -0.15
C ASP A 54 -6.49 -8.40 -1.07
N VAL A 55 -6.32 -9.62 -0.56
CA VAL A 55 -6.52 -10.86 -1.30
C VAL A 55 -7.54 -11.72 -0.58
N VAL A 56 -8.47 -12.35 -1.31
CA VAL A 56 -9.43 -13.32 -0.74
C VAL A 56 -9.32 -14.68 -1.42
N VAL A 57 -9.43 -15.73 -0.59
CA VAL A 57 -9.56 -17.12 -1.03
C VAL A 57 -10.99 -17.61 -0.88
N GLN A 58 -11.48 -18.35 -1.88
CA GLN A 58 -12.71 -19.11 -1.75
C GLN A 58 -12.45 -20.39 -0.93
N GLY A 59 -12.36 -20.22 0.38
CA GLY A 59 -11.94 -21.24 1.33
C GLY A 59 -11.87 -20.69 2.75
N ASN A 60 -10.96 -21.23 3.57
CA ASN A 60 -10.68 -20.71 4.91
C ASN A 60 -9.23 -20.23 4.99
N ALA A 61 -9.02 -18.90 4.96
CA ALA A 61 -7.69 -18.30 4.93
C ALA A 61 -6.86 -18.59 6.18
N LEU A 62 -7.48 -18.71 7.37
CA LEU A 62 -6.79 -19.00 8.63
C LEU A 62 -6.02 -20.33 8.60
N LYS A 63 -6.41 -21.27 7.71
CA LYS A 63 -5.70 -22.54 7.51
C LYS A 63 -4.40 -22.40 6.72
N LEU A 64 -4.14 -21.26 6.07
CA LEU A 64 -2.99 -21.04 5.21
C LEU A 64 -1.76 -20.50 5.95
N ASN A 65 -1.91 -20.08 7.21
CA ASN A 65 -0.89 -19.45 8.05
C ASN A 65 0.51 -20.10 7.90
N LYS A 66 0.64 -21.40 8.19
CA LYS A 66 1.93 -22.13 8.10
C LYS A 66 2.50 -22.28 6.68
N ASP A 67 1.69 -22.13 5.66
CA ASP A 67 2.13 -22.22 4.27
C ASP A 67 2.54 -20.83 3.75
N ILE A 68 1.90 -19.76 4.24
CA ILE A 68 2.34 -18.37 4.04
C ILE A 68 3.70 -18.12 4.70
N GLU A 69 3.93 -18.64 5.91
CA GLU A 69 5.23 -18.59 6.58
C GLU A 69 6.36 -19.24 5.75
N LYS A 70 6.08 -20.38 5.10
CA LYS A 70 7.05 -21.03 4.18
C LYS A 70 7.24 -20.26 2.88
N ALA A 71 6.23 -19.51 2.44
CA ALA A 71 6.29 -18.64 1.27
C ALA A 71 7.02 -17.30 1.56
N GLY A 72 7.57 -17.12 2.77
CA GLY A 72 8.34 -15.94 3.16
C GLY A 72 7.51 -14.79 3.75
N GLY A 73 6.20 -14.98 3.95
CA GLY A 73 5.35 -14.01 4.63
C GLY A 73 5.40 -14.17 6.15
N THR A 74 5.46 -13.08 6.90
CA THR A 74 5.38 -13.08 8.37
C THR A 74 3.98 -12.68 8.80
N ILE A 75 3.34 -13.46 9.67
CA ILE A 75 2.00 -13.15 10.18
C ILE A 75 2.10 -12.08 11.27
N VAL A 76 1.56 -10.89 11.01
CA VAL A 76 1.54 -9.75 11.96
C VAL A 76 0.23 -9.64 12.74
N GLY A 77 -0.78 -10.47 12.41
CA GLY A 77 -2.02 -10.61 13.17
C GLY A 77 -3.07 -11.44 12.45
N GLN A 78 -4.24 -11.59 13.06
CA GLN A 78 -5.40 -12.26 12.45
C GLN A 78 -6.72 -11.66 12.91
N SER A 79 -7.76 -11.84 12.10
CA SER A 79 -9.17 -11.62 12.47
C SER A 79 -9.90 -12.96 12.44
N ASP A 80 -10.23 -13.50 13.63
CA ASP A 80 -10.95 -14.79 13.72
C ASP A 80 -12.36 -14.69 13.13
N LEU A 81 -13.03 -13.55 13.34
CA LEU A 81 -14.39 -13.28 12.90
C LEU A 81 -14.46 -13.05 11.38
N GLY A 82 -13.56 -12.22 10.85
CA GLY A 82 -13.44 -11.97 9.41
C GLY A 82 -12.73 -13.07 8.63
N GLN A 83 -12.20 -14.09 9.33
CA GLN A 83 -11.29 -15.11 8.79
C GLN A 83 -10.18 -14.52 7.92
N ALA A 84 -9.47 -13.53 8.44
CA ALA A 84 -8.39 -12.84 7.74
C ALA A 84 -7.05 -13.00 8.46
N LEU A 85 -5.97 -13.09 7.68
CA LEU A 85 -4.59 -13.05 8.16
C LEU A 85 -3.95 -11.73 7.69
N PHE A 86 -3.30 -11.03 8.60
CA PHE A 86 -2.47 -9.86 8.27
C PHE A 86 -1.03 -10.34 8.09
N VAL A 87 -0.45 -10.08 6.92
CA VAL A 87 0.84 -10.63 6.50
C VAL A 87 1.77 -9.51 6.05
N ARG A 88 3.04 -9.59 6.45
CA ARG A 88 4.13 -8.77 5.92
C ARG A 88 5.08 -9.62 5.11
N PHE A 89 5.25 -9.30 3.83
CA PHE A 89 6.21 -9.93 2.93
C PHE A 89 7.49 -9.06 2.80
N PRO A 90 8.60 -9.63 2.28
CA PRO A 90 9.83 -8.89 2.02
C PRO A 90 9.60 -7.66 1.11
N GLY A 91 10.42 -6.63 1.25
CA GLY A 91 10.21 -5.34 0.59
C GLY A 91 9.01 -4.56 1.15
N SER A 92 8.70 -4.76 2.43
CA SER A 92 7.68 -4.04 3.21
C SER A 92 6.26 -4.10 2.64
N VAL A 93 5.95 -5.19 1.94
CA VAL A 93 4.63 -5.41 1.34
C VAL A 93 3.66 -5.91 2.41
N ARG A 94 2.66 -5.08 2.73
CA ARG A 94 1.51 -5.48 3.55
C ARG A 94 0.47 -6.18 2.69
N MET A 95 -0.01 -7.33 3.16
CA MET A 95 -1.06 -8.10 2.51
C MET A 95 -2.08 -8.60 3.53
N GLU A 96 -3.37 -8.42 3.25
CA GLU A 96 -4.45 -9.05 4.00
C GLU A 96 -4.98 -10.25 3.20
N ILE A 97 -5.02 -11.43 3.82
CA ILE A 97 -5.49 -12.67 3.17
C ILE A 97 -6.76 -13.14 3.89
N GLY A 98 -7.91 -12.86 3.30
CA GLY A 98 -9.25 -13.17 3.85
C GLY A 98 -9.93 -14.38 3.22
N SER A 99 -10.95 -14.92 3.89
CA SER A 99 -11.93 -15.83 3.26
C SER A 99 -13.01 -15.05 2.51
N THR A 100 -13.58 -15.60 1.43
CA THR A 100 -14.84 -15.07 0.87
C THR A 100 -16.02 -15.37 1.79
N LEU A 101 -16.67 -14.33 2.30
CA LEU A 101 -17.72 -14.43 3.31
C LEU A 101 -18.95 -13.63 2.93
N SER A 102 -20.13 -14.14 3.28
CA SER A 102 -21.35 -13.34 3.39
C SER A 102 -21.52 -12.93 4.85
N VAL A 103 -22.11 -11.76 5.07
CA VAL A 103 -22.36 -11.22 6.40
C VAL A 103 -23.82 -10.84 6.51
N THR A 104 -24.46 -11.26 7.59
CA THR A 104 -25.77 -10.72 8.00
C THR A 104 -25.62 -9.96 9.31
N PHE A 105 -26.48 -8.96 9.53
CA PHE A 105 -26.47 -8.13 10.74
C PHE A 105 -27.79 -8.31 11.52
N PRO A 106 -27.91 -9.34 12.39
CA PRO A 106 -29.09 -9.49 13.25
C PRO A 106 -29.31 -8.31 14.19
N LYS A 107 -28.26 -7.52 14.47
CA LYS A 107 -28.29 -6.23 15.17
C LYS A 107 -27.20 -5.31 14.58
N PRO A 108 -27.38 -3.98 14.62
CA PRO A 108 -26.33 -3.01 14.27
C PRO A 108 -24.99 -3.33 14.92
N GLY A 109 -23.90 -3.26 14.13
CA GLY A 109 -22.53 -3.53 14.60
C GLY A 109 -22.25 -4.98 15.02
N LYS A 110 -23.19 -5.92 14.81
CA LYS A 110 -23.04 -7.35 15.18
C LYS A 110 -23.15 -8.27 13.97
N PRO A 111 -22.11 -8.32 13.13
CA PRO A 111 -22.04 -9.21 11.97
C PRO A 111 -22.01 -10.69 12.35
N VAL A 112 -22.65 -11.52 11.52
CA VAL A 112 -22.56 -12.98 11.52
C VAL A 112 -22.03 -13.43 10.16
N HIS A 113 -20.85 -14.01 10.15
CA HIS A 113 -20.14 -14.42 8.94
C HIS A 113 -20.48 -15.86 8.53
N LYS A 114 -20.60 -16.11 7.22
CA LYS A 114 -20.73 -17.45 6.62
C LYS A 114 -19.85 -17.57 5.37
N PRO A 115 -19.28 -18.74 5.05
CA PRO A 115 -18.62 -18.97 3.76
C PRO A 115 -19.55 -18.62 2.60
N ALA A 116 -19.02 -17.96 1.57
CA ALA A 116 -19.81 -17.48 0.44
C ALA A 116 -19.00 -17.41 -0.86
N THR A 117 -19.68 -17.09 -1.96
CA THR A 117 -19.04 -16.78 -3.26
C THR A 117 -18.38 -15.40 -3.25
N ILE A 118 -17.48 -15.14 -4.20
CA ILE A 118 -16.87 -13.82 -4.40
C ILE A 118 -17.92 -12.72 -4.64
N LEU A 119 -19.00 -13.00 -5.39
CA LEU A 119 -20.05 -12.00 -5.67
C LEU A 119 -20.83 -11.60 -4.41
N GLU A 120 -21.01 -12.52 -3.46
CA GLU A 120 -21.60 -12.22 -2.15
C GLU A 120 -20.61 -11.49 -1.24
N ASP A 121 -19.31 -11.81 -1.32
CA ASP A 121 -18.26 -11.09 -0.60
C ASP A 121 -18.15 -9.63 -1.06
N LEU A 122 -18.26 -9.36 -2.36
CA LEU A 122 -18.25 -7.99 -2.89
C LEU A 122 -19.49 -7.21 -2.41
N ARG A 123 -20.67 -7.83 -2.39
CA ARG A 123 -21.93 -7.18 -1.94
C ARG A 123 -21.99 -6.86 -0.44
N ARG A 124 -21.13 -7.44 0.41
CA ARG A 124 -21.04 -7.06 1.83
C ARG A 124 -20.06 -5.92 2.11
N ARG A 125 -19.32 -5.42 1.12
CA ARG A 125 -18.27 -4.38 1.31
C ARG A 125 -18.89 -3.00 1.58
N ASP A 126 -18.02 -2.03 1.85
CA ASP A 126 -18.40 -0.69 2.27
C ASP A 126 -18.88 0.19 1.11
N PHE A 127 -17.99 0.46 0.15
CA PHE A 127 -18.23 1.33 -1.00
C PHE A 127 -18.06 0.56 -2.31
N THR A 128 -18.81 0.93 -3.33
CA THR A 128 -18.80 0.32 -4.66
C THR A 128 -17.41 0.26 -5.28
N ALA A 129 -16.64 1.34 -5.18
CA ALA A 129 -15.24 1.41 -5.63
C ALA A 129 -14.30 0.42 -4.91
N ASN A 130 -14.64 -0.04 -3.70
CA ASN A 130 -13.92 -1.11 -2.99
C ASN A 130 -14.55 -2.50 -3.20
N ALA A 131 -15.68 -2.59 -3.91
CA ALA A 131 -16.49 -3.78 -4.09
C ALA A 131 -16.24 -4.47 -5.45
N MET A 132 -14.99 -4.44 -5.89
CA MET A 132 -14.51 -5.09 -7.11
C MET A 132 -13.49 -6.19 -6.80
N ALA A 133 -13.31 -7.14 -7.72
CA ALA A 133 -12.27 -8.15 -7.67
C ALA A 133 -11.54 -8.31 -9.01
N LEU A 134 -10.26 -8.70 -8.96
CA LEU A 134 -9.52 -9.29 -10.09
C LEU A 134 -9.25 -10.75 -9.77
N SER A 135 -9.62 -11.66 -10.67
CA SER A 135 -9.25 -13.07 -10.55
C SER A 135 -7.74 -13.26 -10.76
N LEU A 136 -7.12 -14.07 -9.90
CA LEU A 136 -5.69 -14.40 -9.94
C LEU A 136 -5.45 -15.86 -10.37
N ASN A 137 -6.47 -16.53 -10.86
CA ASN A 137 -6.47 -17.95 -11.21
C ASN A 137 -6.02 -18.14 -12.67
N ASP A 138 -5.24 -19.19 -12.96
CA ASP A 138 -4.57 -19.39 -14.25
C ASP A 138 -5.49 -19.20 -15.48
N GLY A 139 -6.70 -19.77 -15.47
CA GLY A 139 -7.66 -19.68 -16.58
C GLY A 139 -8.53 -18.41 -16.62
N SER A 140 -8.31 -17.44 -15.71
CA SER A 140 -9.06 -16.18 -15.66
C SER A 140 -8.23 -15.02 -15.09
N TYR A 141 -6.90 -15.07 -15.24
CA TYR A 141 -5.99 -14.10 -14.67
C TYR A 141 -6.29 -12.68 -15.21
N GLY A 142 -6.46 -11.71 -14.31
CA GLY A 142 -6.84 -10.34 -14.67
C GLY A 142 -8.33 -10.14 -14.99
N LEU A 143 -9.20 -11.15 -14.88
CA LEU A 143 -10.64 -10.97 -15.09
C LEU A 143 -11.25 -10.09 -13.99
N LEU A 144 -11.78 -8.92 -14.37
CA LEU A 144 -12.52 -8.03 -13.48
C LEU A 144 -13.92 -8.57 -13.16
N MET A 145 -14.26 -8.54 -11.88
CA MET A 145 -15.59 -8.77 -11.35
C MET A 145 -16.06 -7.50 -10.62
N ASP A 146 -16.88 -6.70 -11.30
CA ASP A 146 -17.50 -5.49 -10.74
C ASP A 146 -19.04 -5.62 -10.80
N PRO A 147 -19.69 -6.20 -9.78
CA PRO A 147 -21.13 -6.40 -9.77
C PRO A 147 -21.94 -5.14 -9.39
N LEU A 148 -21.28 -4.01 -9.13
CA LEU A 148 -21.91 -2.80 -8.57
C LEU A 148 -21.57 -1.51 -9.36
N ASN A 149 -20.82 -1.64 -10.45
CA ASN A 149 -20.32 -0.55 -11.30
C ASN A 149 -19.40 0.44 -10.53
N GLY A 150 -18.53 -0.11 -9.68
CA GLY A 150 -17.50 0.62 -8.97
C GLY A 150 -16.50 1.34 -9.88
N VAL A 151 -16.19 0.81 -11.08
CA VAL A 151 -15.27 1.50 -12.02
C VAL A 151 -15.79 2.90 -12.38
N ALA A 152 -17.09 3.04 -12.66
CA ALA A 152 -17.70 4.34 -12.97
C ALA A 152 -17.67 5.30 -11.75
N ASP A 153 -17.76 4.79 -10.52
CA ASP A 153 -17.62 5.64 -9.33
C ASP A 153 -16.17 6.11 -9.13
N ILE A 154 -15.17 5.32 -9.55
CA ILE A 154 -13.75 5.76 -9.58
C ILE A 154 -13.55 6.88 -10.61
N GLU A 155 -14.10 6.71 -11.82
CA GLU A 155 -14.03 7.73 -12.89
C GLU A 155 -14.69 9.05 -12.44
N ASN A 156 -15.86 8.96 -11.80
CA ASN A 156 -16.58 10.11 -11.24
C ASN A 156 -15.99 10.64 -9.92
N ARG A 157 -14.99 9.97 -9.33
CA ARG A 157 -14.40 10.28 -8.01
C ARG A 157 -15.43 10.37 -6.87
N GLN A 158 -16.36 9.42 -6.85
CA GLN A 158 -17.47 9.35 -5.90
C GLN A 158 -17.37 8.15 -4.95
N LEU A 159 -17.71 8.38 -3.68
CA LEU A 159 -17.90 7.34 -2.68
C LEU A 159 -19.39 7.01 -2.57
N ARG A 160 -19.79 5.91 -3.22
CA ARG A 160 -21.16 5.39 -3.19
C ARG A 160 -21.23 4.12 -2.32
N LEU A 161 -22.16 4.10 -1.36
CA LEU A 161 -22.39 2.93 -0.51
C LEU A 161 -22.88 1.72 -1.33
N VAL A 162 -22.43 0.52 -0.95
CA VAL A 162 -22.95 -0.76 -1.52
C VAL A 162 -24.39 -1.03 -1.09
N SER A 163 -24.73 -0.73 0.16
CA SER A 163 -26.04 -0.96 0.79
C SER A 163 -26.57 0.36 1.36
N ASN A 164 -27.84 0.68 1.09
CA ASN A 164 -28.54 1.83 1.68
C ASN A 164 -28.57 1.78 3.23
N TYR A 165 -28.37 0.59 3.81
CA TYR A 165 -28.32 0.37 5.26
C TYR A 165 -26.89 0.25 5.80
N GLY A 166 -25.86 0.43 4.97
CA GLY A 166 -24.47 0.12 5.32
C GLY A 166 -23.96 0.78 6.60
N PHE A 167 -24.31 2.04 6.87
CA PHE A 167 -23.94 2.73 8.12
C PHE A 167 -24.71 2.24 9.38
N ILE A 168 -25.90 1.65 9.21
CA ILE A 168 -26.68 1.02 10.29
C ILE A 168 -26.15 -0.39 10.57
N GLU A 169 -25.88 -1.13 9.51
CA GLU A 169 -25.30 -2.48 9.55
C GLU A 169 -23.94 -2.45 10.25
N ASP A 170 -23.05 -1.57 9.80
CA ASP A 170 -21.67 -1.47 10.26
C ASP A 170 -21.21 0.00 10.40
N PRO A 171 -21.36 0.58 11.61
CA PRO A 171 -21.10 2.01 11.84
C PRO A 171 -19.65 2.46 11.61
N ILE A 172 -18.66 1.55 11.58
CA ILE A 172 -17.27 1.94 11.28
C ILE A 172 -17.12 2.49 9.85
N ARG A 173 -18.05 2.15 8.95
CA ARG A 173 -18.08 2.68 7.58
C ARG A 173 -18.21 4.20 7.54
N MET A 174 -18.75 4.83 8.58
CA MET A 174 -18.80 6.29 8.68
C MET A 174 -17.40 6.88 8.85
N VAL A 175 -16.59 6.27 9.72
CA VAL A 175 -15.18 6.62 9.91
C VAL A 175 -14.37 6.34 8.63
N ARG A 176 -14.65 5.21 7.96
CA ARG A 176 -14.02 4.85 6.68
C ARG A 176 -14.36 5.85 5.57
N ALA A 177 -15.61 6.32 5.50
CA ALA A 177 -16.00 7.38 4.57
C ALA A 177 -15.16 8.65 4.79
N ALA A 178 -15.03 9.08 6.05
CA ALA A 178 -14.24 10.24 6.43
C ALA A 178 -12.75 10.08 6.05
N ARG A 179 -12.16 8.90 6.33
CA ARG A 179 -10.80 8.57 5.91
C ARG A 179 -10.65 8.56 4.40
N TYR A 180 -11.56 7.94 3.65
CA TYR A 180 -11.47 7.88 2.19
C TYR A 180 -11.68 9.25 1.51
N MET A 181 -12.55 10.11 2.04
CA MET A 181 -12.65 11.51 1.59
C MET A 181 -11.34 12.27 1.82
N ALA A 182 -10.69 12.08 2.98
CA ALA A 182 -9.39 12.68 3.25
C ALA A 182 -8.28 12.13 2.33
N ARG A 183 -8.17 10.80 2.22
CA ARG A 183 -7.15 10.08 1.44
C ARG A 183 -7.27 10.34 -0.06
N LEU A 184 -8.45 10.11 -0.63
CA LEU A 184 -8.67 10.10 -2.09
C LEU A 184 -9.07 11.48 -2.63
N GLY A 185 -9.53 12.40 -1.76
CA GLY A 185 -10.11 13.68 -2.19
C GLY A 185 -11.48 13.55 -2.88
N TRP A 186 -12.13 12.38 -2.76
CA TRP A 186 -13.42 12.08 -3.36
C TRP A 186 -14.57 12.62 -2.51
N THR A 187 -15.71 12.90 -3.14
CA THR A 187 -16.96 13.28 -2.47
C THR A 187 -17.86 12.06 -2.30
N MET A 188 -18.83 12.11 -1.38
CA MET A 188 -19.90 11.10 -1.35
C MET A 188 -20.93 11.38 -2.44
N ASP A 189 -21.52 10.32 -3.00
CA ASP A 189 -22.77 10.43 -3.76
C ASP A 189 -23.89 11.01 -2.87
N GLU A 190 -24.85 11.74 -3.45
CA GLU A 190 -25.92 12.44 -2.72
C GLU A 190 -26.69 11.53 -1.75
N LYS A 191 -27.02 10.32 -2.17
CA LYS A 191 -27.73 9.34 -1.33
C LYS A 191 -26.85 8.86 -0.20
N THR A 192 -25.55 8.68 -0.48
CA THR A 192 -24.56 8.28 0.53
C THR A 192 -24.35 9.39 1.56
N GLN A 193 -24.25 10.64 1.13
CA GLN A 193 -24.16 11.83 1.98
C GLN A 193 -25.40 11.99 2.88
N SER A 194 -26.60 11.89 2.32
CA SER A 194 -27.85 11.95 3.12
C SER A 194 -27.93 10.84 4.19
N ARG A 195 -27.50 9.61 3.86
CA ARG A 195 -27.42 8.50 4.83
C ARG A 195 -26.35 8.72 5.89
N TYR A 196 -25.25 9.37 5.52
CA TYR A 196 -24.16 9.71 6.42
C TYR A 196 -24.60 10.71 7.49
N GLU A 197 -25.24 11.80 7.08
CA GLU A 197 -25.81 12.83 7.96
C GLU A 197 -26.89 12.25 8.88
N THR A 198 -27.77 11.40 8.33
CA THR A 198 -28.76 10.66 9.14
C THR A 198 -28.07 9.84 10.24
N GLY A 199 -27.02 9.09 9.90
CA GLY A 199 -26.28 8.28 10.87
C GLY A 199 -25.50 9.09 11.92
N GLN A 200 -25.09 10.32 11.59
CA GLN A 200 -24.51 11.25 12.55
C GLN A 200 -25.56 11.76 13.54
N GLN A 201 -26.74 12.14 13.03
CA GLN A 201 -27.87 12.64 13.84
C GLN A 201 -28.47 11.56 14.75
N GLU A 202 -28.66 10.34 14.23
CA GLU A 202 -29.20 9.20 14.98
C GLU A 202 -28.12 8.46 15.81
N GLY A 203 -26.84 8.82 15.67
CA GLY A 203 -25.76 8.31 16.50
C GLY A 203 -25.41 6.83 16.30
N TYR A 204 -25.47 6.33 15.06
CA TYR A 204 -25.20 4.90 14.73
C TYR A 204 -23.85 4.41 15.24
N ILE A 205 -22.85 5.29 15.29
CA ILE A 205 -21.51 5.03 15.84
C ILE A 205 -21.52 4.47 17.28
N SER A 206 -22.60 4.67 18.04
CA SER A 206 -22.80 4.08 19.37
C SER A 206 -22.83 2.54 19.38
N ALA A 207 -23.14 1.88 18.26
CA ALA A 207 -23.11 0.42 18.12
C ALA A 207 -21.73 -0.14 17.71
N LEU A 208 -20.69 0.70 17.62
CA LEU A 208 -19.34 0.31 17.22
C LEU A 208 -18.69 -0.68 18.22
N THR A 209 -18.20 -1.80 17.69
CA THR A 209 -17.45 -2.82 18.44
C THR A 209 -15.93 -2.55 18.45
N ASP A 210 -15.21 -3.20 19.36
CA ASP A 210 -13.81 -2.86 19.64
C ASP A 210 -12.82 -3.24 18.52
N PHE A 211 -13.03 -4.36 17.81
CA PHE A 211 -12.12 -4.79 16.74
C PHE A 211 -12.12 -3.81 15.53
N PRO A 212 -13.26 -3.42 14.94
CA PRO A 212 -13.27 -2.42 13.88
C PRO A 212 -12.78 -1.05 14.35
N ARG A 213 -13.05 -0.66 15.61
CA ARG A 213 -12.48 0.57 16.20
C ARG A 213 -10.97 0.52 16.19
N GLY A 214 -10.38 -0.56 16.71
CA GLY A 214 -8.93 -0.76 16.76
C GLY A 214 -8.29 -0.79 15.37
N TYR A 215 -8.89 -1.53 14.43
CA TYR A 215 -8.46 -1.60 13.03
C TYR A 215 -8.43 -0.20 12.39
N GLU A 216 -9.55 0.51 12.42
CA GLU A 216 -9.64 1.81 11.75
C GLU A 216 -8.81 2.91 12.43
N THR A 217 -8.50 2.75 13.73
CA THR A 217 -7.56 3.63 14.46
C THR A 217 -6.10 3.34 14.05
N GLU A 218 -5.75 2.07 13.86
CA GLU A 218 -4.43 1.66 13.34
C GLU A 218 -4.23 2.14 11.89
N GLU A 219 -5.28 2.04 11.07
CA GLU A 219 -5.29 2.48 9.68
C GLU A 219 -4.95 3.96 9.49
N ILE A 220 -5.20 4.84 10.47
CA ILE A 220 -4.76 6.25 10.43
C ILE A 220 -3.24 6.35 10.28
N VAL A 221 -2.48 5.49 10.97
CA VAL A 221 -1.01 5.41 10.90
C VAL A 221 -0.57 4.78 9.57
N HIS A 222 -1.42 3.88 9.05
CA HIS A 222 -1.46 3.31 7.70
C HIS A 222 -1.38 4.30 6.53
N GLU A 223 -1.85 5.54 6.73
CA GLU A 223 -2.09 6.51 5.65
C GLU A 223 -0.83 7.22 5.14
N GLU A 224 -0.85 7.61 3.86
CA GLU A 224 0.25 8.36 3.23
C GLU A 224 0.39 9.76 3.86
N ASP A 225 -0.75 10.40 4.15
CA ASP A 225 -0.83 11.62 4.94
C ASP A 225 -1.69 11.37 6.19
N PRO A 226 -1.07 10.83 7.26
CA PRO A 226 -1.80 10.47 8.47
C PRO A 226 -2.31 11.70 9.22
N LEU A 227 -1.65 12.86 9.06
CA LEU A 227 -2.06 14.12 9.67
C LEU A 227 -3.32 14.68 9.01
N ARG A 228 -3.41 14.67 7.68
CA ARG A 228 -4.62 15.06 6.93
C ARG A 228 -5.82 14.18 7.30
N VAL A 229 -5.61 12.88 7.46
CA VAL A 229 -6.67 11.94 7.88
C VAL A 229 -7.07 12.18 9.34
N LEU A 230 -6.11 12.32 10.26
CA LEU A 230 -6.38 12.63 11.67
C LEU A 230 -7.15 13.95 11.82
N ASN A 231 -6.75 15.01 11.11
CA ASN A 231 -7.45 16.30 11.07
C ASN A 231 -8.91 16.15 10.59
N ARG A 232 -9.15 15.36 9.54
CA ARG A 232 -10.52 15.12 9.04
C ARG A 232 -11.38 14.38 10.06
N LEU A 233 -10.83 13.33 10.68
CA LEU A 233 -11.52 12.54 11.70
C LEU A 233 -11.76 13.33 13.00
N GLU A 234 -10.89 14.28 13.34
CA GLU A 234 -11.10 15.19 14.47
C GLU A 234 -12.17 16.25 14.16
N ALA A 235 -12.13 16.86 12.96
CA ALA A 235 -13.10 17.86 12.51
C ALA A 235 -14.54 17.31 12.45
N GLU A 236 -14.72 16.07 11.99
CA GLU A 236 -16.02 15.39 11.98
C GLU A 236 -16.36 14.72 13.34
N GLY A 237 -15.48 14.82 14.33
CA GLY A 237 -15.71 14.35 15.70
C GLY A 237 -15.51 12.85 15.93
N TRP A 238 -15.12 12.07 14.92
CA TRP A 238 -14.91 10.62 15.01
C TRP A 238 -13.84 10.20 16.00
N MET A 239 -12.81 11.04 16.22
CA MET A 239 -11.77 10.76 17.22
C MET A 239 -12.35 10.57 18.63
N LYS A 240 -13.52 11.15 18.95
CA LYS A 240 -14.24 10.93 20.22
C LYS A 240 -14.64 9.46 20.44
N HIS A 241 -14.87 8.72 19.35
CA HIS A 241 -15.30 7.32 19.36
C HIS A 241 -14.17 6.32 19.09
N LEU A 242 -13.06 6.78 18.49
CA LEU A 242 -11.85 5.98 18.24
C LEU A 242 -10.88 6.04 19.43
N ALA A 243 -10.30 7.22 19.66
CA ALA A 243 -9.28 7.50 20.66
C ALA A 243 -9.39 8.97 21.10
N PRO A 244 -10.27 9.32 22.07
CA PRO A 244 -10.59 10.72 22.40
C PRO A 244 -9.41 11.52 22.97
N TYR A 245 -8.33 10.85 23.35
CA TYR A 245 -7.08 11.43 23.82
C TYR A 245 -6.07 11.70 22.70
N TRP A 246 -6.32 11.24 21.47
CA TRP A 246 -5.43 11.41 20.32
C TRP A 246 -6.02 12.47 19.38
N THR A 247 -5.31 13.60 19.27
CA THR A 247 -5.72 14.78 18.49
C THR A 247 -4.53 15.33 17.70
N ALA A 248 -4.79 16.06 16.62
CA ALA A 248 -3.77 16.66 15.77
C ALA A 248 -2.85 17.61 16.56
N ALA A 249 -3.37 18.28 17.60
CA ALA A 249 -2.57 19.11 18.50
C ALA A 249 -1.45 18.34 19.24
N LYS A 250 -1.57 17.00 19.38
CA LYS A 250 -0.56 16.13 20.00
C LYS A 250 0.50 15.60 19.02
N VAL A 251 0.35 15.85 17.72
CA VAL A 251 1.33 15.49 16.67
C VAL A 251 2.52 16.46 16.69
N ASN A 252 3.70 15.98 16.27
CA ASN A 252 4.84 16.79 15.91
C ASN A 252 4.91 16.99 14.38
N VAL A 253 4.23 18.03 13.88
CA VAL A 253 4.04 18.29 12.44
C VAL A 253 5.37 18.51 11.70
N ALA A 254 6.26 19.36 12.22
CA ALA A 254 7.50 19.71 11.54
C ALA A 254 8.46 18.53 11.34
N GLU A 255 8.53 17.61 12.31
CA GLU A 255 9.33 16.40 12.16
C GLU A 255 8.64 15.36 11.24
N LEU A 256 7.30 15.35 11.16
CA LEU A 256 6.55 14.48 10.24
C LEU A 256 6.76 14.92 8.77
N GLU A 257 6.77 16.23 8.51
CA GLU A 257 7.11 16.81 7.20
C GLU A 257 8.54 16.43 6.80
N ARG A 258 9.52 16.61 7.71
CA ARG A 258 10.92 16.22 7.50
C ARG A 258 11.11 14.70 7.30
N LEU A 259 10.30 13.86 7.96
CA LEU A 259 10.29 12.41 7.72
C LEU A 259 9.79 12.09 6.30
N ARG A 260 8.74 12.78 5.83
CA ARG A 260 8.21 12.63 4.46
C ARG A 260 9.23 13.07 3.40
N GLU A 261 9.94 14.18 3.62
CA GLU A 261 11.04 14.60 2.73
C GLU A 261 12.14 13.52 2.64
N THR A 262 12.53 12.96 3.79
CA THR A 262 13.54 11.88 3.87
C THR A 262 13.05 10.61 3.15
N GLN A 263 11.76 10.28 3.28
CA GLN A 263 11.12 9.18 2.57
C GLN A 263 11.17 9.38 1.05
N THR A 264 10.79 10.55 0.56
CA THR A 264 10.84 10.88 -0.88
C THR A 264 12.28 10.80 -1.42
N GLN A 265 13.27 11.28 -0.66
CA GLN A 265 14.68 11.15 -1.03
C GLN A 265 15.14 9.68 -1.15
N LEU A 266 14.68 8.79 -0.28
CA LEU A 266 14.96 7.35 -0.37
C LEU A 266 14.23 6.67 -1.54
N GLN A 267 12.97 7.05 -1.79
CA GLN A 267 12.17 6.52 -2.90
C GLN A 267 12.76 6.86 -4.26
N MET A 268 13.33 8.07 -4.42
CA MET A 268 14.07 8.44 -5.64
C MET A 268 15.32 7.57 -5.90
N GLN A 269 15.85 6.91 -4.86
CA GLN A 269 16.95 5.94 -4.96
C GLN A 269 16.48 4.47 -5.02
N GLY A 270 15.18 4.23 -5.20
CA GLY A 270 14.60 2.88 -5.27
C GLY A 270 14.40 2.19 -3.92
N ILE A 271 14.62 2.87 -2.79
CA ILE A 271 14.30 2.35 -1.46
C ILE A 271 12.89 2.81 -1.10
N HIS A 272 11.95 1.87 -1.02
CA HIS A 272 10.54 2.14 -0.74
C HIS A 272 10.14 1.68 0.67
N PRO A 273 10.42 2.46 1.73
CA PRO A 273 10.06 2.10 3.10
C PRO A 273 8.56 2.29 3.35
N ASP A 274 7.99 1.45 4.21
CA ASP A 274 6.69 1.72 4.83
C ASP A 274 6.88 2.75 5.96
N PRO A 275 6.33 3.98 5.84
CA PRO A 275 6.57 5.03 6.83
C PRO A 275 5.77 4.80 8.12
N ALA A 276 4.83 3.85 8.18
CA ALA A 276 3.86 3.73 9.27
C ALA A 276 4.51 3.63 10.67
N ALA A 277 5.52 2.76 10.83
CA ALA A 277 6.22 2.60 12.10
C ALA A 277 7.00 3.88 12.51
N ALA A 278 7.54 4.62 11.54
CA ALA A 278 8.27 5.87 11.75
C ALA A 278 7.33 7.07 11.98
N ASN A 279 6.15 7.06 11.36
CA ASN A 279 5.09 8.05 11.58
C ASN A 279 4.54 7.97 13.00
N PHE A 280 4.37 6.76 13.55
CA PHE A 280 3.76 6.54 14.86
C PHE A 280 4.33 7.42 15.99
N PRO A 281 5.64 7.42 16.33
CA PRO A 281 6.19 8.24 17.40
C PRO A 281 5.99 9.75 17.19
N LEU A 282 5.92 10.22 15.93
CA LEU A 282 5.69 11.62 15.58
C LEU A 282 4.20 12.01 15.72
N LEU A 283 3.30 11.11 15.34
CA LEU A 283 1.85 11.24 15.53
C LEU A 283 1.43 11.18 17.01
N THR A 284 2.20 10.48 17.84
CA THR A 284 1.94 10.31 19.28
C THR A 284 2.83 11.16 20.17
N ALA A 285 3.60 12.10 19.62
CA ALA A 285 4.71 12.79 20.29
C ALA A 285 4.35 13.45 21.64
N LYS A 286 3.11 13.93 21.82
CA LYS A 286 2.62 14.56 23.06
C LYS A 286 1.58 13.70 23.81
N LEU A 287 1.48 12.40 23.51
CA LEU A 287 0.71 11.46 24.34
C LEU A 287 1.48 11.12 25.62
N THR A 288 0.75 10.90 26.71
CA THR A 288 1.33 10.31 27.92
C THR A 288 1.63 8.83 27.70
N PRO A 289 2.59 8.22 28.44
CA PRO A 289 2.90 6.80 28.30
C PRO A 289 1.68 5.89 28.47
N LYS A 290 0.74 6.25 29.36
CA LYS A 290 -0.50 5.48 29.57
C LYS A 290 -1.46 5.56 28.37
N GLU A 291 -1.59 6.73 27.75
CA GLU A 291 -2.38 6.90 26.52
C GLU A 291 -1.73 6.09 25.36
N LEU A 292 -0.40 6.12 25.24
CA LEU A 292 0.34 5.38 24.21
C LEU A 292 0.14 3.86 24.32
N GLU A 293 0.26 3.30 25.51
CA GLU A 293 0.02 1.86 25.74
C GLU A 293 -1.44 1.48 25.51
N THR A 294 -2.39 2.38 25.82
CA THR A 294 -3.81 2.17 25.51
C THR A 294 -4.06 2.14 24.00
N LEU A 295 -3.37 3.00 23.23
CA LEU A 295 -3.46 3.05 21.77
C LEU A 295 -2.89 1.77 21.13
N LYS A 296 -1.65 1.39 21.48
CA LYS A 296 -1.02 0.13 21.03
C LYS A 296 -1.86 -1.11 21.41
N ALA A 297 -2.46 -1.11 22.60
CA ALA A 297 -3.32 -2.21 23.03
C ALA A 297 -4.57 -2.37 22.14
N SER A 298 -5.08 -1.27 21.56
CA SER A 298 -6.24 -1.29 20.65
C SER A 298 -5.95 -1.86 19.26
N PHE A 299 -4.72 -1.77 18.76
CA PHE A 299 -4.36 -2.18 17.40
C PHE A 299 -4.50 -3.70 17.20
N PRO A 300 -5.22 -4.19 16.17
CA PRO A 300 -5.35 -5.62 15.90
C PRO A 300 -4.05 -6.26 15.38
N ARG A 301 -3.21 -5.54 14.64
CA ARG A 301 -1.95 -6.07 14.08
C ARG A 301 -0.84 -6.00 15.14
N LYS A 302 -0.74 -7.01 16.01
CA LYS A 302 0.26 -7.03 17.10
C LYS A 302 1.71 -7.06 16.60
N GLY A 303 1.96 -7.59 15.39
CA GLY A 303 3.26 -7.47 14.72
C GLY A 303 3.65 -6.01 14.42
N PHE A 304 2.68 -5.16 14.03
CA PHE A 304 2.93 -3.73 13.82
C PHE A 304 3.31 -3.02 15.13
N VAL A 305 2.72 -3.42 16.27
CA VAL A 305 3.15 -2.91 17.58
C VAL A 305 4.59 -3.32 17.91
N THR A 306 5.00 -4.56 17.60
CA THR A 306 6.39 -4.97 17.79
C THR A 306 7.36 -4.27 16.84
N GLU A 307 6.96 -3.94 15.61
CA GLU A 307 7.76 -3.14 14.66
C GLU A 307 7.98 -1.72 15.18
N ILE A 308 6.92 -1.05 15.68
CA ILE A 308 7.01 0.26 16.33
C ILE A 308 8.02 0.25 17.49
N GLU A 309 8.01 -0.81 18.31
CA GLU A 309 8.87 -0.93 19.49
C GLU A 309 10.32 -1.33 19.15
N ALA A 310 10.53 -2.07 18.06
CA ALA A 310 11.84 -2.48 17.58
C ALA A 310 12.56 -1.37 16.79
N LEU A 311 11.83 -0.49 16.10
CA LEU A 311 12.36 0.49 15.14
C LEU A 311 13.57 1.28 15.65
N GLU A 312 13.51 1.85 16.86
CA GLU A 312 14.63 2.64 17.41
C GLU A 312 15.86 1.78 17.70
N ALA A 313 15.67 0.54 18.16
CA ALA A 313 16.75 -0.39 18.47
C ALA A 313 17.44 -0.91 17.21
N GLU A 314 16.66 -1.36 16.21
CA GLU A 314 17.16 -1.85 14.92
C GLU A 314 17.88 -0.75 14.14
N SER A 315 17.31 0.46 14.10
CA SER A 315 17.94 1.62 13.49
C SER A 315 19.25 2.02 14.18
N LYS A 316 19.33 1.90 15.51
CA LYS A 316 20.55 2.18 16.26
C LYS A 316 21.62 1.12 16.00
N GLU A 317 21.25 -0.14 15.83
CA GLU A 317 22.18 -1.19 15.40
C GLU A 317 22.70 -0.89 13.99
N PHE A 318 21.80 -0.62 13.03
CA PHE A 318 22.17 -0.25 11.67
C PHE A 318 23.07 1.00 11.60
N ALA A 319 22.75 2.06 12.35
CA ALA A 319 23.57 3.26 12.47
C ALA A 319 24.98 2.96 13.03
N THR A 320 25.08 2.00 13.95
CA THR A 320 26.37 1.56 14.51
C THR A 320 27.18 0.77 13.47
N GLN A 321 26.54 -0.11 12.71
CA GLN A 321 27.17 -0.86 11.62
C GLN A 321 27.65 0.08 10.51
N LEU A 322 26.80 1.02 10.06
CA LEU A 322 27.10 2.01 9.03
C LEU A 322 28.14 3.06 9.49
N GLY A 323 28.25 3.31 10.80
CA GLY A 323 29.31 4.14 11.38
C GLY A 323 30.65 3.41 11.61
N SER A 324 30.67 2.07 11.46
CA SER A 324 31.84 1.26 11.78
C SER A 324 32.92 1.26 10.69
N LYS A 325 34.08 0.68 11.00
CA LYS A 325 35.18 0.45 10.03
C LYS A 325 34.80 -0.47 8.87
N LEU A 326 33.68 -1.19 8.93
CA LEU A 326 33.19 -2.02 7.81
C LEU A 326 32.67 -1.15 6.65
N ALA A 327 32.23 0.07 6.96
CA ALA A 327 31.61 1.00 6.03
C ALA A 327 32.56 2.12 5.60
N VAL A 328 33.87 1.89 5.53
CA VAL A 328 34.82 2.97 5.15
C VAL A 328 34.70 3.34 3.68
N LEU A 329 34.49 2.35 2.80
CA LEU A 329 34.35 2.56 1.37
C LEU A 329 32.93 3.07 1.01
N PRO A 330 32.80 3.95 0.00
CA PRO A 330 31.52 4.28 -0.62
C PRO A 330 30.72 3.05 -1.04
N SER A 331 31.33 2.09 -1.74
CA SER A 331 30.66 0.89 -2.25
C SER A 331 30.09 0.01 -1.13
N THR A 332 30.82 -0.16 -0.01
CA THR A 332 30.33 -0.95 1.12
C THR A 332 29.23 -0.21 1.89
N SER A 333 29.31 1.12 1.97
CA SER A 333 28.23 1.95 2.54
C SER A 333 26.95 1.88 1.69
N TRP A 334 27.05 1.93 0.36
CA TRP A 334 25.91 1.74 -0.55
C TRP A 334 25.28 0.36 -0.40
N LYS A 335 26.08 -0.71 -0.35
CA LYS A 335 25.61 -2.09 -0.13
C LYS A 335 24.87 -2.23 1.20
N MET A 336 25.40 -1.64 2.27
CA MET A 336 24.73 -1.66 3.58
C MET A 336 23.42 -0.88 3.59
N ILE A 337 23.35 0.29 2.96
CA ILE A 337 22.10 1.06 2.88
C ILE A 337 21.05 0.33 2.01
N SER A 338 21.47 -0.28 0.90
CA SER A 338 20.55 -0.92 -0.05
C SER A 338 20.07 -2.31 0.39
N ALA A 339 20.83 -3.01 1.23
CA ALA A 339 20.48 -4.34 1.75
C ALA A 339 19.82 -4.33 3.14
N ALA A 340 19.81 -3.19 3.85
CA ALA A 340 19.19 -3.06 5.16
C ALA A 340 17.65 -2.94 5.07
N PRO A 341 16.91 -3.25 6.15
CA PRO A 341 15.47 -3.00 6.22
C PRO A 341 15.15 -1.53 5.96
N ALA A 342 14.27 -1.26 5.00
CA ALA A 342 14.00 0.09 4.50
C ALA A 342 13.52 1.05 5.60
N GLU A 343 12.74 0.54 6.58
CA GLU A 343 12.27 1.29 7.75
C GLU A 343 13.42 1.74 8.65
N SER A 344 14.39 0.86 8.89
CA SER A 344 15.60 1.17 9.68
C SER A 344 16.50 2.17 8.96
N VAL A 345 16.57 2.10 7.63
CA VAL A 345 17.26 3.09 6.79
C VAL A 345 16.57 4.46 6.90
N LEU A 346 15.24 4.50 6.74
CA LEU A 346 14.42 5.71 6.85
C LEU A 346 14.60 6.39 8.21
N TRP A 347 14.37 5.65 9.31
CA TRP A 347 14.47 6.22 10.65
C TRP A 347 15.89 6.65 11.00
N THR A 348 16.92 5.92 10.53
CA THR A 348 18.32 6.32 10.73
C THR A 348 18.66 7.59 9.96
N ALA A 349 18.28 7.70 8.68
CA ALA A 349 18.52 8.89 7.86
C ALA A 349 17.86 10.14 8.46
N PHE A 350 16.62 9.98 8.95
CA PHE A 350 15.84 11.02 9.59
C PHE A 350 16.40 11.45 10.96
N SER A 351 16.68 10.49 11.85
CA SER A 351 17.00 10.76 13.27
C SER A 351 18.48 11.02 13.56
N THR A 352 19.39 10.68 12.64
CA THR A 352 20.83 10.75 12.90
C THR A 352 21.35 12.17 13.11
N LYS A 353 22.16 12.33 14.16
CA LYS A 353 22.89 13.56 14.51
C LYS A 353 24.40 13.44 14.29
N SER A 354 24.87 12.30 13.78
CA SER A 354 26.28 12.10 13.47
C SER A 354 26.59 12.70 12.10
N GLY A 355 27.45 13.72 12.06
CA GLY A 355 27.88 14.34 10.81
C GLY A 355 28.49 13.36 9.80
N GLN A 356 29.14 12.29 10.28
CA GLN A 356 29.66 11.22 9.42
C GLN A 356 28.53 10.43 8.74
N LEU A 357 27.45 10.10 9.47
CA LEU A 357 26.31 9.39 8.89
C LEU A 357 25.49 10.31 7.97
N GLN A 358 25.31 11.57 8.35
CA GLN A 358 24.65 12.58 7.51
C GLN A 358 25.40 12.78 6.19
N ALA A 359 26.74 12.82 6.22
CA ALA A 359 27.55 12.88 5.01
C ALA A 359 27.33 11.65 4.11
N LYS A 360 27.28 10.43 4.66
CA LYS A 360 27.00 9.22 3.88
C LYS A 360 25.62 9.21 3.23
N PHE A 361 24.58 9.61 3.95
CA PHE A 361 23.25 9.73 3.37
C PHE A 361 23.21 10.82 2.30
N LYS A 362 23.88 11.96 2.51
CA LYS A 362 24.03 12.99 1.47
C LYS A 362 24.70 12.42 0.21
N SER A 363 25.83 11.71 0.35
CA SER A 363 26.49 11.04 -0.78
C SER A 363 25.57 10.03 -1.48
N PHE A 364 24.78 9.24 -0.72
CA PHE A 364 23.77 8.33 -1.26
C PHE A 364 22.68 9.04 -2.06
N TYR A 365 22.23 10.23 -1.64
CA TYR A 365 21.21 10.99 -2.35
C TYR A 365 21.75 11.78 -3.56
N THR A 366 23.02 12.18 -3.57
CA THR A 366 23.55 13.11 -4.59
C THR A 366 24.75 12.60 -5.38
N GLU A 367 25.79 12.10 -4.71
CA GLU A 367 27.08 11.77 -5.36
C GLU A 367 27.01 10.41 -6.07
N TRP A 368 26.46 9.39 -5.42
CA TRP A 368 26.43 8.03 -5.95
C TRP A 368 25.49 7.88 -7.16
N PRO A 369 24.34 8.57 -7.25
CA PRO A 369 23.55 8.62 -8.49
C PRO A 369 24.30 9.26 -9.67
N GLN A 370 25.11 10.30 -9.42
CA GLN A 370 25.96 10.90 -10.45
C GLN A 370 27.07 9.95 -10.91
N VAL A 371 27.65 9.14 -10.00
CA VAL A 371 28.60 8.08 -10.38
C VAL A 371 27.93 7.07 -11.32
N ARG A 372 26.66 6.73 -11.09
CA ARG A 372 25.91 5.80 -11.97
C ARG A 372 25.73 6.36 -13.40
N GLN A 373 25.63 7.68 -13.55
CA GLN A 373 25.58 8.34 -14.86
C GLN A 373 26.93 8.35 -15.60
N LYS A 374 28.06 8.15 -14.90
CA LYS A 374 29.40 8.06 -15.50
C LYS A 374 29.74 6.68 -16.08
N ILE A 375 28.83 5.71 -15.99
CA ILE A 375 29.04 4.38 -16.58
C ILE A 375 29.19 4.52 -18.11
N PRO A 376 30.31 4.08 -18.71
CA PRO A 376 30.59 4.30 -20.13
C PRO A 376 29.88 3.25 -21.00
N TYR A 377 28.55 3.36 -21.11
CA TYR A 377 27.71 2.44 -21.89
C TYR A 377 28.13 2.34 -23.37
N THR A 378 28.64 3.41 -23.96
CA THR A 378 29.19 3.42 -25.34
C THR A 378 30.42 2.53 -25.46
N LEU A 379 31.41 2.68 -24.56
CA LEU A 379 32.61 1.86 -24.52
C LEU A 379 32.28 0.38 -24.30
N MET A 380 31.29 0.09 -23.44
CA MET A 380 30.78 -1.28 -23.26
C MET A 380 30.21 -1.86 -24.57
N GLN A 381 29.41 -1.09 -25.31
CA GLN A 381 28.89 -1.51 -26.62
C GLN A 381 30.00 -1.74 -27.66
N GLU A 382 31.01 -0.86 -27.72
CA GLU A 382 32.19 -1.02 -28.61
C GLU A 382 32.95 -2.32 -28.32
N MET A 383 33.09 -2.69 -27.04
CA MET A 383 33.68 -3.96 -26.61
C MET A 383 32.69 -5.14 -26.62
N ARG A 384 31.54 -4.99 -27.30
CA ARG A 384 30.51 -6.04 -27.48
C ARG A 384 29.89 -6.52 -26.16
N ILE A 385 30.03 -5.73 -25.09
CA ILE A 385 29.44 -5.98 -23.78
C ILE A 385 27.99 -5.46 -23.82
N VAL A 386 27.10 -6.28 -24.36
CA VAL A 386 25.68 -5.97 -24.56
C VAL A 386 24.80 -6.57 -23.46
N LYS A 387 23.59 -6.01 -23.29
CA LYS A 387 22.59 -6.44 -22.30
C LYS A 387 22.20 -7.93 -22.39
N GLU A 388 22.38 -8.53 -23.56
CA GLU A 388 22.11 -9.96 -23.82
C GLU A 388 23.11 -10.91 -23.14
N LEU A 389 24.28 -10.41 -22.69
CA LEU A 389 25.25 -11.21 -21.95
C LEU A 389 24.73 -11.48 -20.52
N PRO A 390 24.71 -12.73 -20.03
CA PRO A 390 24.29 -13.06 -18.66
C PRO A 390 25.09 -12.34 -17.57
N ILE A 391 26.33 -11.94 -17.87
CA ILE A 391 27.27 -11.28 -16.96
C ILE A 391 27.03 -9.74 -16.91
N TYR A 392 26.23 -9.19 -17.83
CA TYR A 392 26.09 -7.74 -18.04
C TYR A 392 25.67 -6.98 -16.76
N GLU A 393 24.61 -7.43 -16.08
CA GLU A 393 24.11 -6.78 -14.86
C GLU A 393 25.13 -6.88 -13.70
N GLU A 394 25.76 -8.04 -13.51
CA GLU A 394 26.83 -8.18 -12.51
C GLU A 394 28.04 -7.30 -12.80
N LEU A 395 28.39 -7.13 -14.08
CA LEU A 395 29.51 -6.31 -14.52
C LEU A 395 29.20 -4.83 -14.35
N LEU A 396 27.98 -4.39 -14.65
CA LEU A 396 27.51 -3.03 -14.34
C LEU A 396 27.57 -2.75 -12.84
N GLU A 397 27.18 -3.70 -11.99
CA GLU A 397 27.24 -3.55 -10.54
C GLU A 397 28.69 -3.43 -10.05
N LYS A 398 29.60 -4.30 -10.53
CA LYS A 398 31.03 -4.26 -10.21
C LYS A 398 31.67 -2.94 -10.67
N LEU A 399 31.44 -2.55 -11.93
CA LEU A 399 31.93 -1.31 -12.53
C LEU A 399 31.44 -0.09 -11.73
N PHE A 400 30.17 -0.07 -11.33
CA PHE A 400 29.61 0.98 -10.47
C PHE A 400 30.33 1.08 -9.11
N PHE A 401 30.68 -0.05 -8.48
CA PHE A 401 31.43 -0.03 -7.22
C PHE A 401 32.87 0.46 -7.37
N GLU A 402 33.60 0.05 -8.41
CA GLU A 402 34.96 0.52 -8.67
C GLU A 402 34.99 2.01 -9.05
N LEU A 403 33.98 2.50 -9.77
CA LEU A 403 33.76 3.94 -10.03
C LEU A 403 33.45 4.71 -8.73
N MET A 404 32.65 4.13 -7.83
CA MET A 404 32.29 4.75 -6.54
C MET A 404 33.46 4.84 -5.56
N ASP A 405 34.31 3.81 -5.51
CA ASP A 405 35.50 3.78 -4.66
C ASP A 405 36.67 4.56 -5.27
N GLY A 406 36.52 5.05 -6.51
CA GLY A 406 37.44 5.97 -7.17
C GLY A 406 38.62 5.31 -7.87
N HIS A 407 38.56 3.99 -8.12
CA HIS A 407 39.62 3.21 -8.77
C HIS A 407 39.61 3.32 -10.30
N LEU A 408 38.51 3.81 -10.90
CA LEU A 408 38.36 3.99 -12.35
C LEU A 408 38.03 5.46 -12.62
N GLN A 409 39.01 6.26 -13.00
CA GLN A 409 38.81 7.70 -13.27
C GLN A 409 39.02 8.07 -14.73
N THR A 410 39.85 7.31 -15.44
CA THR A 410 40.17 7.50 -16.85
C THR A 410 39.46 6.49 -17.75
N PRO A 411 39.18 6.84 -19.03
CA PRO A 411 38.60 5.89 -19.98
C PRO A 411 39.53 4.70 -20.28
N GLU A 412 40.84 4.86 -20.08
CA GLU A 412 41.85 3.81 -20.26
C GLU A 412 41.77 2.76 -19.15
N GLU A 413 41.67 3.17 -17.88
CA GLU A 413 41.41 2.27 -16.74
C GLU A 413 40.07 1.53 -16.91
N MET A 414 39.02 2.24 -17.31
CA MET A 414 37.70 1.64 -17.58
C MET A 414 37.78 0.58 -18.70
N LYS A 415 38.55 0.85 -19.75
CA LYS A 415 38.77 -0.10 -20.85
C LYS A 415 39.54 -1.34 -20.36
N ALA A 416 40.63 -1.15 -19.62
CA ALA A 416 41.43 -2.24 -19.07
C ALA A 416 40.66 -3.12 -18.06
N PHE A 417 39.73 -2.52 -17.29
CA PHE A 417 38.83 -3.27 -16.40
C PHE A 417 37.81 -4.12 -17.15
N LEU A 418 37.30 -3.63 -18.30
CA LEU A 418 36.26 -4.28 -19.09
C LEU A 418 36.81 -5.30 -20.12
N GLU A 419 38.05 -5.14 -20.57
CA GLU A 419 38.71 -6.01 -21.56
C GLU A 419 38.62 -7.53 -21.24
N PRO A 420 38.82 -8.00 -19.98
CA PRO A 420 38.66 -9.42 -19.62
C PRO A 420 37.23 -9.97 -19.78
N TYR A 421 36.23 -9.10 -19.93
CA TYR A 421 34.82 -9.45 -20.07
C TYR A 421 34.29 -9.29 -21.50
N SER A 422 35.10 -8.80 -22.43
CA SER A 422 34.76 -8.72 -23.86
C SER A 422 34.61 -10.14 -24.44
N PRO A 423 33.48 -10.48 -25.10
CA PRO A 423 33.39 -11.70 -25.90
C PRO A 423 34.50 -11.74 -26.97
N PRO A 424 35.06 -12.92 -27.30
CA PRO A 424 36.02 -13.05 -28.39
C PRO A 424 35.39 -12.59 -29.71
N ALA A 425 36.20 -11.95 -30.56
CA ALA A 425 35.72 -11.48 -31.85
C ALA A 425 35.15 -12.66 -32.68
N PRO A 426 33.99 -12.49 -33.34
CA PRO A 426 33.48 -13.51 -34.24
C PRO A 426 34.51 -13.78 -35.35
N PRO A 427 34.64 -15.04 -35.83
CA PRO A 427 35.58 -15.35 -36.89
C PRO A 427 35.31 -14.43 -38.09
N PRO A 428 36.36 -13.92 -38.76
CA PRO A 428 36.18 -13.00 -39.89
C PRO A 428 35.27 -13.67 -40.93
N PRO A 429 34.32 -12.94 -41.52
CA PRO A 429 33.45 -13.51 -42.54
C PRO A 429 34.32 -14.10 -43.64
N VAL A 430 34.24 -15.42 -43.83
CA VAL A 430 35.02 -16.11 -44.84
C VAL A 430 34.67 -15.47 -46.17
N SER A 431 35.61 -14.72 -46.75
CA SER A 431 35.37 -14.05 -48.01
C SER A 431 35.22 -15.13 -49.07
N THR A 432 33.97 -15.51 -49.36
CA THR A 432 33.62 -16.32 -50.52
C THR A 432 33.97 -15.47 -51.73
N ARG A 433 35.22 -15.61 -52.16
CA ARG A 433 35.82 -14.87 -53.26
C ARG A 433 35.09 -15.28 -54.53
N ARG A 434 33.95 -14.63 -54.79
CA ARG A 434 33.07 -14.88 -55.93
C ARG A 434 33.93 -14.78 -57.18
N LEU A 435 34.31 -15.94 -57.72
CA LEU A 435 35.09 -16.04 -58.95
C LEU A 435 34.34 -15.23 -59.99
N LYS A 436 34.95 -14.14 -60.46
CA LYS A 436 34.39 -13.31 -61.52
C LYS A 436 34.19 -14.23 -62.73
N ALA A 437 32.94 -14.49 -63.09
CA ALA A 437 32.62 -15.21 -64.31
C ALA A 437 33.27 -14.46 -65.48
N ALA A 438 34.23 -15.10 -66.14
CA ALA A 438 34.88 -14.53 -67.31
C ALA A 438 33.85 -14.37 -68.43
N LYS A 439 33.82 -13.20 -69.09
CA LYS A 439 32.99 -12.99 -70.29
C LYS A 439 33.41 -14.01 -71.36
N ALA A 440 32.53 -14.94 -71.70
CA ALA A 440 32.72 -15.80 -72.86
C ALA A 440 32.54 -14.98 -74.16
N PRO A 441 33.44 -15.10 -75.15
CA PRO A 441 33.23 -14.53 -76.48
C PRO A 441 32.22 -15.37 -77.30
N LYS A 442 31.45 -14.71 -78.17
CA LYS A 442 30.48 -15.38 -79.06
C LYS A 442 31.20 -16.22 -80.12
N GLY A 443 30.87 -17.51 -80.24
CA GLY A 443 31.45 -18.41 -81.25
C GLY A 443 30.60 -19.65 -81.58
N ARG A 444 29.98 -19.64 -82.77
CA ARG A 444 29.26 -20.71 -83.51
C ARG A 444 29.28 -22.19 -83.03
N ALA A 445 28.05 -22.71 -82.89
CA ALA A 445 27.45 -23.84 -83.64
C ALA A 445 27.45 -25.32 -83.13
N LYS A 446 26.36 -26.01 -83.54
CA LYS A 446 26.01 -27.46 -83.50
C LYS A 446 25.59 -28.08 -82.15
N LYS A 447 24.28 -28.24 -81.86
CA LYS A 447 23.27 -29.27 -82.28
C LYS A 447 23.42 -30.65 -81.61
N VAL A 448 22.28 -31.15 -81.10
CA VAL A 448 21.86 -32.57 -80.86
C VAL A 448 21.97 -33.14 -79.42
N LYS A 449 20.78 -33.25 -78.77
CA LYS A 449 20.14 -34.47 -78.15
C LYS A 449 20.92 -35.21 -77.03
N VAL A 450 20.34 -35.51 -75.86
CA VAL A 450 19.42 -36.63 -75.51
C VAL A 450 19.02 -36.35 -74.02
N VAL A 451 17.74 -36.13 -73.65
CA VAL A 451 16.62 -37.09 -73.37
C VAL A 451 16.69 -37.71 -71.96
N ASP A 452 15.62 -37.47 -71.18
CA ASP A 452 15.03 -38.17 -70.00
C ASP A 452 15.94 -38.48 -68.77
N ASP A 453 15.46 -38.74 -67.54
CA ASP A 453 14.15 -39.02 -66.92
C ASP A 453 14.00 -38.17 -65.61
N ALA A 454 12.81 -37.76 -65.12
CA ALA A 454 11.86 -38.49 -64.25
C ALA A 454 12.52 -39.04 -62.95
N GLU A 455 12.00 -38.99 -61.72
CA GLU A 455 10.67 -38.91 -61.05
C GLU A 455 10.94 -38.30 -59.62
N ASP A 456 10.04 -37.88 -58.72
CA ASP A 456 8.61 -37.52 -58.71
C ASP A 456 8.32 -36.74 -57.40
N GLU A 457 7.16 -36.05 -57.36
CA GLU A 457 6.14 -35.96 -56.27
C GLU A 457 6.59 -35.99 -54.76
N ASP A 458 6.02 -35.22 -53.81
CA ASP A 458 4.84 -34.34 -53.88
C ASP A 458 4.65 -33.41 -52.64
N LEU A 459 3.76 -32.42 -52.82
CA LEU A 459 2.89 -31.74 -51.82
C LEU A 459 3.48 -31.03 -50.56
N ASP A 460 2.87 -29.97 -50.00
CA ASP A 460 2.08 -28.82 -50.53
C ASP A 460 1.85 -27.80 -49.38
N LEU A 461 1.10 -26.71 -49.66
CA LEU A 461 0.44 -25.74 -48.76
C LEU A 461 1.22 -24.43 -48.41
N PRO A 462 0.51 -23.28 -48.33
CA PRO A 462 0.84 -22.24 -49.31
C PRO A 462 0.98 -20.79 -48.80
N ALA A 463 1.57 -19.99 -49.68
CA ALA A 463 1.32 -18.58 -50.00
C ALA A 463 0.71 -17.61 -48.97
N ILE A 464 1.42 -16.48 -48.76
CA ILE A 464 0.79 -15.15 -48.71
C ILE A 464 1.57 -14.23 -49.66
N ALA A 465 0.87 -13.54 -50.57
CA ALA A 465 1.48 -12.79 -51.67
C ALA A 465 1.95 -11.38 -51.27
N ARG A 466 2.93 -10.86 -52.02
CA ARG A 466 3.28 -9.43 -52.12
C ARG A 466 3.26 -9.01 -53.59
N VAL A 467 2.52 -7.95 -53.88
CA VAL A 467 2.43 -7.19 -55.14
C VAL A 467 2.32 -5.73 -54.63
N THR A 468 3.39 -4.95 -54.58
CA THR A 468 3.97 -4.10 -55.65
C THR A 468 2.98 -3.09 -56.23
N ASP A 469 3.18 -1.83 -55.90
CA ASP A 469 3.19 -0.60 -56.73
C ASP A 469 3.66 0.53 -55.75
N SER A 470 4.62 1.43 -56.03
CA SER A 470 4.81 2.40 -57.13
C SER A 470 3.72 3.49 -57.14
N ASP A 471 3.98 4.79 -57.16
CA ASP A 471 5.22 5.61 -57.05
C ASP A 471 4.82 6.98 -56.41
N ASP A 472 5.66 8.02 -56.53
CA ASP A 472 5.45 9.45 -56.23
C ASP A 472 5.47 9.83 -54.72
N ASP A 473 6.56 10.41 -54.18
CA ASP A 473 7.09 11.79 -54.37
C ASP A 473 6.36 12.84 -53.50
N ASP A 474 6.99 13.85 -52.92
CA ASP A 474 8.37 14.05 -52.42
C ASP A 474 8.29 15.28 -51.48
N ASP A 475 8.97 15.27 -50.32
CA ASP A 475 8.91 16.39 -49.34
C ASP A 475 10.21 17.19 -49.35
N PRO A 476 10.17 18.53 -49.49
CA PRO A 476 11.29 19.35 -49.06
C PRO A 476 10.88 20.54 -48.17
N THR A 477 11.31 20.46 -46.92
CA THR A 477 11.91 21.61 -46.21
C THR A 477 13.35 21.83 -46.75
N PRO A 478 14.08 22.93 -46.47
CA PRO A 478 13.81 24.03 -45.51
C PRO A 478 14.07 25.45 -46.09
N ASP A 479 13.91 26.51 -45.28
CA ASP A 479 15.00 27.43 -44.87
C ASP A 479 14.48 28.68 -44.11
N ALA A 480 15.40 29.39 -43.46
CA ALA A 480 15.14 30.54 -42.59
C ALA A 480 15.45 31.89 -43.28
N ASP A 481 14.79 32.98 -42.85
CA ASP A 481 15.46 34.18 -42.29
C ASP A 481 14.43 35.24 -41.81
N PRO A 482 14.85 36.30 -41.06
CA PRO A 482 13.95 37.15 -40.28
C PRO A 482 13.66 38.55 -40.90
N ASP A 483 13.04 39.40 -40.07
CA ASP A 483 12.83 40.86 -40.18
C ASP A 483 11.71 41.39 -41.10
N SER A 484 10.66 41.93 -40.45
CA SER A 484 10.09 43.24 -40.80
C SER A 484 9.17 43.77 -39.68
N ASP A 485 9.22 45.09 -39.47
CA ASP A 485 8.58 45.84 -38.38
C ASP A 485 7.05 46.07 -38.53
N ASP A 486 6.48 46.71 -37.50
CA ASP A 486 5.25 47.53 -37.49
C ASP A 486 3.93 46.94 -38.06
N ASP A 487 2.91 46.81 -37.18
CA ASP A 487 2.02 47.97 -37.00
C ASP A 487 1.36 47.97 -35.60
N SER A 488 0.94 49.17 -35.25
CA SER A 488 0.26 49.68 -34.07
C SER A 488 -1.27 49.45 -34.07
N GLY A 489 -1.92 49.85 -32.97
CA GLY A 489 -3.39 49.99 -32.88
C GLY A 489 -4.04 48.99 -31.94
N SER A 490 -4.06 49.20 -30.61
CA SER A 490 -4.82 50.21 -29.83
C SER A 490 -6.32 49.93 -29.71
N ASP A 491 -6.80 49.96 -28.46
CA ASP A 491 -8.14 50.38 -28.05
C ASP A 491 -9.33 49.46 -28.43
N SER A 492 -10.38 49.33 -27.60
CA SER A 492 -10.57 49.74 -26.21
C SER A 492 -11.75 49.00 -25.57
N ASP A 493 -11.83 49.13 -24.25
CA ASP A 493 -13.01 48.99 -23.37
C ASP A 493 -14.38 49.27 -24.03
N SER A 494 -15.41 48.55 -23.55
CA SER A 494 -16.48 49.19 -22.76
C SER A 494 -17.38 48.16 -22.06
N ASP A 495 -17.65 48.40 -20.78
CA ASP A 495 -18.75 47.80 -20.01
C ASP A 495 -20.13 48.20 -20.59
N ASP A 496 -21.20 47.49 -20.21
CA ASP A 496 -22.27 48.11 -19.39
C ASP A 496 -23.38 47.10 -18.98
N ASP A 497 -24.03 47.43 -17.85
CA ASP A 497 -25.09 46.68 -17.18
C ASP A 497 -26.49 46.84 -17.83
N GLU A 498 -27.45 45.97 -17.47
CA GLU A 498 -28.64 46.34 -16.65
C GLU A 498 -29.71 45.22 -16.56
N ASP A 499 -30.42 45.20 -15.42
CA ASP A 499 -31.53 44.30 -15.08
C ASP A 499 -32.84 44.59 -15.86
N MET A 500 -33.85 43.69 -15.77
CA MET A 500 -35.26 44.04 -15.47
C MET A 500 -36.18 42.81 -15.29
N ASP A 501 -37.27 43.01 -14.54
CA ASP A 501 -38.14 42.00 -13.93
C ASP A 501 -39.43 41.62 -14.72
N ALA A 502 -40.01 40.48 -14.31
CA ALA A 502 -41.44 40.18 -14.11
C ALA A 502 -42.45 39.85 -15.25
N ASP A 503 -43.12 38.72 -14.99
CA ASP A 503 -44.58 38.43 -15.03
C ASP A 503 -45.31 37.73 -16.20
N GLU A 504 -46.30 36.93 -15.78
CA GLU A 504 -47.22 36.04 -16.53
C GLU A 504 -48.40 36.82 -17.19
N PRO A 505 -49.24 36.27 -18.12
CA PRO A 505 -50.13 35.12 -17.85
C PRO A 505 -50.60 34.23 -19.06
N ALA A 506 -51.42 33.21 -18.76
CA ALA A 506 -52.13 32.31 -19.70
C ALA A 506 -53.56 32.84 -20.08
N PRO A 507 -54.59 32.07 -20.57
CA PRO A 507 -54.68 30.76 -21.27
C PRO A 507 -55.70 30.71 -22.47
N VAL A 508 -55.70 29.69 -23.34
CA VAL A 508 -56.84 29.38 -24.27
C VAL A 508 -57.07 27.85 -24.47
N LYS A 509 -58.33 27.42 -24.75
CA LYS A 509 -58.81 26.01 -24.84
C LYS A 509 -59.14 25.53 -26.27
N ALA A 510 -58.82 24.25 -26.55
CA ALA A 510 -59.50 23.18 -27.34
C ALA A 510 -60.46 23.48 -28.54
N PRO A 511 -60.50 22.60 -29.57
CA PRO A 511 -61.53 21.53 -29.59
C PRO A 511 -61.04 20.15 -30.12
N ALA A 512 -61.96 19.17 -30.34
CA ALA A 512 -61.68 17.72 -30.29
C ALA A 512 -62.30 16.83 -31.41
N LYS A 513 -61.70 15.62 -31.63
CA LYS A 513 -62.25 14.31 -32.12
C LYS A 513 -61.04 13.37 -32.45
N ALA A 514 -61.05 12.03 -32.37
CA ALA A 514 -62.07 11.00 -32.09
C ALA A 514 -61.50 9.71 -31.43
N ALA A 515 -62.39 8.76 -31.06
CA ALA A 515 -62.24 7.38 -30.53
C ALA A 515 -60.83 6.76 -30.33
N LYS A 516 -60.38 6.35 -29.13
CA LYS A 516 -60.83 5.29 -28.17
C LYS A 516 -60.70 3.81 -28.62
N ALA A 517 -59.64 3.16 -28.11
CA ALA A 517 -59.67 1.78 -27.61
C ALA A 517 -59.36 1.81 -26.08
N ALA A 518 -59.88 0.87 -25.29
CA ALA A 518 -59.96 1.02 -23.82
C ALA A 518 -58.96 0.14 -23.02
N PRO A 519 -58.38 0.64 -21.92
CA PRO A 519 -57.63 -0.15 -20.94
C PRO A 519 -58.56 -0.78 -19.86
N PRO A 520 -58.10 -1.83 -19.14
CA PRO A 520 -58.90 -2.50 -18.12
C PRO A 520 -59.01 -1.71 -16.80
N THR A 521 -60.18 -1.75 -16.17
CA THR A 521 -60.52 -1.08 -14.90
C THR A 521 -60.17 -1.93 -13.65
N PRO A 522 -60.00 -1.29 -12.47
CA PRO A 522 -59.52 -1.98 -11.26
C PRO A 522 -60.63 -2.67 -10.46
N ALA A 523 -60.30 -3.82 -9.86
CA ALA A 523 -61.19 -4.57 -8.97
C ALA A 523 -61.27 -3.95 -7.56
N LYS A 524 -62.45 -4.08 -6.92
CA LYS A 524 -62.75 -3.52 -5.58
C LYS A 524 -62.05 -4.28 -4.46
N LYS A 525 -61.71 -3.54 -3.38
CA LYS A 525 -61.31 -4.07 -2.08
C LYS A 525 -62.33 -5.07 -1.53
N GLN A 526 -61.88 -6.25 -1.11
CA GLN A 526 -62.58 -7.09 -0.13
C GLN A 526 -61.80 -7.07 1.19
N ALA A 527 -62.54 -7.07 2.32
CA ALA A 527 -61.96 -7.10 3.65
C ALA A 527 -61.54 -8.53 4.03
N PRO A 528 -60.48 -8.71 4.85
CA PRO A 528 -60.09 -10.03 5.34
C PRO A 528 -61.14 -10.56 6.35
N PRO A 529 -61.47 -11.87 6.32
CA PRO A 529 -62.35 -12.48 7.31
C PRO A 529 -61.71 -12.53 8.71
N PRO A 530 -62.52 -12.56 9.79
CA PRO A 530 -62.04 -12.54 11.18
C PRO A 530 -61.31 -13.83 11.58
N PRO A 531 -60.47 -13.79 12.65
CA PRO A 531 -59.63 -14.93 13.04
C PRO A 531 -60.45 -16.10 13.58
N VAL A 532 -60.10 -17.31 13.13
CA VAL A 532 -60.68 -18.56 13.64
C VAL A 532 -60.11 -18.87 15.02
N ASN A 533 -60.98 -18.87 16.03
CA ASN A 533 -60.67 -19.29 17.38
C ASN A 533 -60.53 -20.83 17.44
N VAL A 534 -59.32 -21.34 17.70
CA VAL A 534 -59.12 -22.73 18.12
C VAL A 534 -58.80 -22.73 19.62
N ALA A 535 -59.83 -23.01 20.42
CA ALA A 535 -59.69 -23.11 21.87
C ALA A 535 -58.97 -24.41 22.29
N ALA A 536 -58.22 -24.33 23.39
CA ALA A 536 -57.29 -25.38 23.81
C ALA A 536 -57.95 -26.59 24.49
N VAL A 537 -57.37 -27.77 24.29
CA VAL A 537 -57.46 -28.91 25.22
C VAL A 537 -56.10 -29.09 25.90
N LYS A 538 -56.12 -29.28 27.22
CA LYS A 538 -54.92 -29.31 28.07
C LYS A 538 -54.38 -30.74 28.22
N SER A 539 -53.07 -30.92 28.10
CA SER A 539 -52.36 -32.03 28.76
C SER A 539 -50.99 -31.57 29.27
N LYS A 540 -50.65 -31.99 30.49
CA LYS A 540 -49.50 -31.54 31.28
C LYS A 540 -48.59 -32.72 31.55
N PRO A 541 -47.26 -32.60 31.40
CA PRO A 541 -46.34 -33.30 32.29
C PRO A 541 -45.62 -32.36 33.25
N ALA A 542 -45.22 -32.90 34.41
CA ALA A 542 -44.55 -32.19 35.51
C ALA A 542 -43.01 -32.35 35.43
N PRO A 543 -42.21 -31.62 36.24
CA PRO A 543 -40.77 -31.46 36.00
C PRO A 543 -39.89 -32.46 36.76
N PRO A 544 -38.63 -32.69 36.33
CA PRO A 544 -37.61 -33.35 37.13
C PRO A 544 -36.87 -32.36 38.08
N PRO A 545 -36.66 -32.70 39.36
CA PRO A 545 -35.85 -31.94 40.33
C PRO A 545 -34.33 -32.27 40.24
N PRO A 546 -33.43 -31.58 40.99
CA PRO A 546 -32.09 -31.26 40.47
C PRO A 546 -30.86 -31.98 41.08
N ALA A 547 -29.74 -31.81 40.36
CA ALA A 547 -28.34 -31.74 40.80
C ALA A 547 -27.56 -33.00 41.27
N LYS A 548 -26.37 -33.20 40.68
CA LYS A 548 -25.07 -33.20 41.40
C LYS A 548 -23.88 -33.08 40.44
N LYS A 549 -22.76 -32.54 40.95
CA LYS A 549 -21.48 -32.32 40.22
C LYS A 549 -20.49 -33.46 40.50
N ALA A 550 -19.46 -33.51 39.64
CA ALA A 550 -18.08 -33.96 39.89
C ALA A 550 -17.71 -35.45 39.65
N ALA A 551 -16.40 -35.63 39.40
CA ALA A 551 -15.63 -36.87 39.27
C ALA A 551 -15.87 -37.78 38.04
N LEU A 552 -15.14 -37.51 36.94
CA LEU A 552 -14.34 -38.55 36.25
C LEU A 552 -13.19 -37.97 35.38
N LYS A 553 -12.21 -37.32 36.04
CA LYS A 553 -10.82 -37.39 35.58
C LYS A 553 -10.13 -38.46 36.44
N THR A 554 -9.09 -39.09 35.89
CA THR A 554 -8.24 -40.09 36.56
C THR A 554 -8.80 -41.53 36.62
N ALA A 555 -8.84 -42.24 35.48
CA ALA A 555 -8.86 -43.72 35.44
C ALA A 555 -8.55 -44.34 34.05
N LEU A 556 -7.61 -43.81 33.25
CA LEU A 556 -7.12 -44.56 32.06
C LEU A 556 -5.67 -44.21 31.64
N LYS A 557 -4.77 -44.23 32.63
CA LYS A 557 -3.35 -44.55 32.43
C LYS A 557 -2.97 -45.59 33.49
N THR A 558 -1.99 -46.43 33.17
CA THR A 558 -1.47 -47.53 34.00
C THR A 558 -2.20 -48.88 33.90
N ALA A 559 -2.12 -49.48 32.70
CA ALA A 559 -1.98 -50.93 32.55
C ALA A 559 -0.87 -51.20 31.52
N LEU A 560 0.32 -51.48 32.05
CA LEU A 560 1.29 -52.51 31.64
C LEU A 560 1.27 -52.99 30.17
N LYS A 561 2.35 -52.89 29.34
CA LYS A 561 3.68 -53.54 29.46
C LYS A 561 3.55 -54.99 29.99
N THR A 562 3.73 -56.06 29.22
CA THR A 562 4.85 -56.38 28.32
C THR A 562 4.57 -57.60 27.42
N ALA A 563 5.06 -57.61 26.18
CA ALA A 563 5.45 -58.83 25.44
C ALA A 563 6.44 -58.47 24.31
N ALA A 564 7.38 -59.37 24.02
CA ALA A 564 8.38 -59.27 22.94
C ALA A 564 8.03 -60.28 21.81
N LYS A 565 8.73 -60.50 20.68
CA LYS A 565 10.11 -60.18 20.22
C LYS A 565 10.22 -60.52 18.70
N THR A 566 10.68 -59.60 17.82
CA THR A 566 11.50 -59.83 16.56
C THR A 566 11.11 -60.85 15.45
N PRO A 567 11.71 -60.82 14.24
CA PRO A 567 12.02 -59.70 13.30
C PRO A 567 11.72 -60.07 11.80
N VAL A 568 12.06 -59.21 10.81
CA VAL A 568 12.78 -59.57 9.54
C VAL A 568 12.99 -58.36 8.57
N LYS A 569 14.28 -58.10 8.26
CA LYS A 569 14.96 -57.53 7.06
C LYS A 569 14.45 -56.30 6.26
N ALA A 570 15.38 -55.35 6.08
CA ALA A 570 15.52 -54.46 4.91
C ALA A 570 16.49 -55.10 3.87
N PRO A 571 16.73 -54.50 2.67
CA PRO A 571 17.62 -53.34 2.47
C PRO A 571 16.94 -52.26 1.58
N VAL A 572 17.54 -51.25 0.89
CA VAL A 572 18.93 -50.84 0.54
C VAL A 572 19.10 -49.30 0.75
N LYS A 573 20.22 -48.70 0.36
CA LYS A 573 20.51 -47.24 0.35
C LYS A 573 20.73 -46.70 -1.07
N LEU A 574 20.51 -45.41 -1.28
CA LEU A 574 21.40 -44.57 -2.09
C LEU A 574 21.41 -43.13 -1.55
N ALA A 575 22.50 -42.38 -1.74
CA ALA A 575 22.75 -41.12 -1.04
C ALA A 575 23.60 -40.12 -1.84
N THR A 576 23.24 -38.83 -1.75
CA THR A 576 24.09 -37.62 -1.90
C THR A 576 23.26 -36.42 -1.39
N LYS A 577 23.67 -35.69 -0.35
CA LYS A 577 24.46 -34.43 -0.37
C LYS A 577 23.76 -33.30 -1.16
N THR A 578 23.55 -32.08 -0.65
CA THR A 578 24.29 -31.31 0.38
C THR A 578 23.41 -30.23 1.05
N ALA A 579 23.70 -29.82 2.30
CA ALA A 579 23.06 -28.69 3.00
C ALA A 579 24.06 -27.98 3.95
N PRO A 580 23.91 -26.67 4.26
CA PRO A 580 24.90 -25.87 4.99
C PRO A 580 24.82 -26.00 6.53
N PRO A 581 25.87 -25.58 7.29
CA PRO A 581 26.01 -25.92 8.70
C PRO A 581 25.34 -24.93 9.68
N ALA A 582 24.72 -25.46 10.73
CA ALA A 582 24.23 -24.71 11.88
C ALA A 582 25.24 -24.70 13.05
N ARG A 583 25.14 -23.68 13.91
CA ARG A 583 26.00 -23.47 15.09
C ARG A 583 25.97 -24.63 16.08
N ALA A 584 27.13 -25.00 16.63
CA ALA A 584 27.27 -25.99 17.69
C ALA A 584 27.25 -25.35 19.09
N VAL A 585 26.56 -25.99 20.03
CA VAL A 585 26.62 -25.72 21.47
C VAL A 585 27.17 -26.97 22.16
N LYS A 586 28.10 -26.82 23.12
CA LYS A 586 28.52 -27.90 24.04
C LYS A 586 28.24 -27.51 25.49
N ALA A 587 27.73 -28.47 26.26
CA ALA A 587 27.54 -28.38 27.71
C ALA A 587 28.89 -28.58 28.45
N VAL A 588 29.02 -28.55 29.80
CA VAL A 588 28.50 -29.57 30.76
C VAL A 588 28.71 -29.12 32.23
N LYS A 589 27.75 -29.47 33.13
CA LYS A 589 27.77 -29.60 34.62
C LYS A 589 28.12 -28.42 35.58
N ALA A 590 27.05 -27.87 36.16
CA ALA A 590 26.57 -28.08 37.55
C ALA A 590 27.52 -28.11 38.78
N VAL A 591 27.20 -27.32 39.83
CA VAL A 591 26.72 -27.72 41.20
C VAL A 591 26.84 -26.53 42.20
N ALA A 592 26.03 -26.54 43.27
CA ALA A 592 26.08 -25.73 44.51
C ALA A 592 25.39 -24.34 44.59
N LYS A 593 24.34 -24.29 45.42
CA LYS A 593 23.92 -23.16 46.29
C LYS A 593 24.88 -23.08 47.51
N PRO A 594 25.04 -21.96 48.25
CA PRO A 594 23.94 -21.16 48.79
C PRO A 594 24.17 -19.62 48.93
N ALA A 595 23.16 -18.93 49.46
CA ALA A 595 23.23 -17.59 50.06
C ALA A 595 23.36 -17.72 51.61
N PRO A 596 23.33 -16.67 52.48
CA PRO A 596 23.23 -15.21 52.23
C PRO A 596 24.13 -14.33 53.18
N LYS A 597 23.90 -13.00 53.15
CA LYS A 597 24.03 -11.98 54.25
C LYS A 597 25.20 -10.96 54.24
N LYS A 598 24.75 -9.68 54.30
CA LYS A 598 25.22 -8.54 55.13
C LYS A 598 26.64 -7.97 54.98
N ALA A 599 26.73 -6.66 54.69
CA ALA A 599 27.08 -5.58 55.64
C ALA A 599 27.82 -4.40 54.97
N VAL A 600 27.45 -3.17 55.36
CA VAL A 600 28.12 -1.88 55.06
C VAL A 600 29.17 -1.61 56.16
N PRO A 601 30.24 -0.83 55.92
CA PRO A 601 30.25 0.61 56.29
C PRO A 601 30.97 1.49 55.22
N ALA A 602 30.54 2.70 54.85
CA ALA A 602 30.38 3.96 55.61
C ALA A 602 31.71 4.62 56.07
N LYS A 603 32.10 5.75 55.43
CA LYS A 603 32.36 7.08 56.07
C LYS A 603 32.93 8.16 55.10
N GLN A 604 32.30 9.34 55.13
CA GLN A 604 32.86 10.73 55.24
C GLN A 604 34.08 11.14 54.35
N SER A 605 34.15 12.35 53.76
CA SER A 605 34.19 13.64 54.50
C SER A 605 34.36 14.89 53.59
N VAL A 606 34.13 16.11 54.15
CA VAL A 606 34.57 17.50 53.75
C VAL A 606 34.16 18.03 52.33
N VAL A 607 33.51 19.18 52.03
CA VAL A 607 33.19 20.52 52.64
C VAL A 607 34.04 21.72 52.12
N LYS A 608 33.33 22.78 51.63
CA LYS A 608 33.76 24.14 51.16
C LYS A 608 34.46 24.20 49.77
N LYS A 609 34.06 24.99 48.75
CA LYS A 609 33.31 26.28 48.55
C LYS A 609 34.19 27.54 48.53
N ALA A 610 34.47 28.11 47.34
CA ALA A 610 34.44 29.56 47.03
C ALA A 610 34.78 29.89 45.54
N THR A 611 34.02 30.82 44.94
CA THR A 611 34.31 31.64 43.73
C THR A 611 35.00 32.97 44.20
N PRO A 612 35.29 34.07 43.43
CA PRO A 612 34.70 34.54 42.14
C PRO A 612 35.55 35.46 41.18
N LYS A 613 34.85 36.12 40.23
CA LYS A 613 35.18 37.30 39.38
C LYS A 613 35.96 37.07 38.06
N LYS A 614 35.95 37.99 37.06
CA LYS A 614 34.94 38.91 36.44
C LYS A 614 35.70 39.76 35.38
N ALA A 615 35.29 39.77 34.11
CA ALA A 615 35.79 40.72 33.10
C ALA A 615 34.71 41.04 32.04
N ALA A 616 34.83 42.18 31.36
CA ALA A 616 33.77 42.82 30.56
C ALA A 616 34.15 42.97 29.06
N PRO A 617 33.20 43.27 28.15
CA PRO A 617 33.45 43.36 26.70
C PRO A 617 33.80 44.78 26.20
N PRO A 618 34.40 44.92 25.00
CA PRO A 618 34.61 46.22 24.32
C PRO A 618 33.39 46.68 23.50
N ALA A 619 33.34 47.96 23.11
CA ALA A 619 32.13 48.59 22.56
C ALA A 619 32.37 49.63 21.43
N LYS A 620 31.39 49.69 20.50
CA LYS A 620 30.84 50.86 19.74
C LYS A 620 31.70 51.73 18.78
N LYS A 621 31.17 51.86 17.55
CA LYS A 621 30.94 53.09 16.74
C LYS A 621 29.62 52.84 15.96
N SER A 622 28.48 53.56 16.01
CA SER A 622 28.09 54.99 15.93
C SER A 622 27.49 55.41 14.56
N VAL A 623 26.18 55.13 14.34
CA VAL A 623 25.05 56.09 14.08
C VAL A 623 25.33 57.28 13.13
N PRO A 624 24.50 57.58 12.07
CA PRO A 624 23.16 58.16 12.29
C PRO A 624 21.98 57.89 11.30
N ALA A 625 20.84 57.54 11.92
CA ALA A 625 19.48 58.10 11.83
C ALA A 625 18.81 58.57 10.50
N LYS A 626 17.55 58.13 10.32
CA LYS A 626 16.38 58.99 9.98
C LYS A 626 15.09 58.49 10.68
N LYS A 627 14.08 59.37 10.85
CA LYS A 627 12.89 59.18 11.72
C LYS A 627 11.56 59.24 10.95
N SER A 628 10.56 58.48 11.39
CA SER A 628 9.11 58.85 11.40
C SER A 628 8.33 57.74 12.15
N ALA A 629 7.91 57.92 13.41
CA ALA A 629 6.73 58.64 13.90
C ALA A 629 5.43 57.77 13.93
N PRO A 630 4.84 57.46 15.11
CA PRO A 630 3.64 56.64 15.25
C PRO A 630 2.34 57.46 15.46
N VAL A 631 1.19 56.93 15.03
CA VAL A 631 -0.14 57.55 15.19
C VAL A 631 -0.95 56.90 16.33
N LYS A 632 -1.76 57.70 17.02
CA LYS A 632 -2.45 57.39 18.29
C LYS A 632 -3.82 56.72 18.13
N LYS A 633 -4.25 56.01 19.19
CA LYS A 633 -5.66 55.68 19.47
C LYS A 633 -6.42 56.87 20.09
N VAL A 634 -7.72 56.97 19.83
CA VAL A 634 -8.74 57.62 20.70
C VAL A 634 -10.03 56.76 20.66
N PRO A 635 -10.82 56.60 21.75
CA PRO A 635 -11.95 55.65 21.82
C PRO A 635 -13.35 56.29 21.92
N ALA A 636 -14.40 55.48 21.72
CA ALA A 636 -15.79 55.75 22.10
C ALA A 636 -16.35 54.51 22.84
N LYS A 637 -16.57 54.58 24.16
CA LYS A 637 -17.77 55.03 24.90
C LYS A 637 -18.79 53.91 25.15
N ALA A 638 -19.05 53.63 26.42
CA ALA A 638 -20.01 52.64 26.91
C ALA A 638 -21.25 53.30 27.52
N VAL A 639 -22.38 52.58 27.53
CA VAL A 639 -23.59 52.91 28.32
C VAL A 639 -24.03 51.67 29.10
N LYS A 640 -24.67 51.88 30.26
CA LYS A 640 -24.85 50.93 31.36
C LYS A 640 -26.25 50.31 31.46
N ALA A 641 -26.28 49.05 31.91
CA ALA A 641 -27.21 48.46 32.91
C ALA A 641 -28.71 48.26 32.51
N PRO A 642 -29.53 47.56 33.34
CA PRO A 642 -29.23 46.75 34.54
C PRO A 642 -29.72 45.29 34.49
N ALA A 643 -29.32 44.50 35.49
CA ALA A 643 -29.85 43.16 35.73
C ALA A 643 -31.16 43.16 36.55
N LYS A 644 -32.00 42.14 36.39
CA LYS A 644 -32.93 41.65 37.42
C LYS A 644 -33.21 40.14 37.25
N LYS A 645 -33.09 39.38 38.35
CA LYS A 645 -33.57 38.00 38.50
C LYS A 645 -34.94 38.00 39.16
N THR A 646 -35.87 37.16 38.70
CA THR A 646 -36.76 36.35 39.57
C THR A 646 -37.44 35.23 38.75
N PRO A 647 -37.83 34.10 39.39
CA PRO A 647 -38.33 32.90 38.69
C PRO A 647 -39.87 32.72 38.78
N ILE A 648 -40.47 31.95 37.88
CA ILE A 648 -41.85 31.45 38.01
C ILE A 648 -41.91 29.93 37.74
N LYS A 649 -42.78 29.25 38.51
CA LYS A 649 -42.96 27.80 38.60
C LYS A 649 -43.77 27.18 37.44
N ALA A 650 -43.67 25.86 37.34
CA ALA A 650 -44.51 24.99 36.52
C ALA A 650 -46.03 25.10 36.85
N GLY A 651 -46.88 24.89 35.84
CA GLY A 651 -48.34 24.87 35.96
C GLY A 651 -49.04 24.14 34.80
N LYS A 652 -49.59 22.96 35.11
CA LYS A 652 -50.37 22.00 34.29
C LYS A 652 -51.34 22.54 33.20
N LYS A 653 -51.47 21.70 32.16
CA LYS A 653 -52.69 21.35 31.38
C LYS A 653 -53.42 22.47 30.60
N ARG A 654 -53.52 22.26 29.30
CA ARG A 654 -54.80 21.85 28.70
C ARG A 654 -54.58 20.78 27.64
#